data_AF-A0A6I5A048-F1
#
_entry.id   AF-A0A6I5A048-F1
#
_cell.length_a   1.000
_cell.length_b   1.000
_cell.length_c   1.000
_cell.angle_alpha   90.00
_cell.angle_beta   90.00
_cell.angle_gamma   90.00
#
_symmetry.space_group_name_H-M   'P 1'
#
loop_
_entity.id
_entity.type
_entity.pdbx_description
1 polymer ?
#
loop_
_entity_poly.entity_id
_entity_poly.type
_entity_poly.pdbx_seq_one_letter_code
_entity_poly.pdbx_strand_id
1 'polypeptide(L)'
;MELKHSWTVRRGAYLFGSGWYEATSVEPAQPTAAPAPTKAEPGAYTKAFVQQALDRFEADGLEATLDYYNSPESVDGEWYVFVGEEREDGLYTIAHATRPELVGTTRERIDRRGFDYGAAFAATTEEGQWVDYIYLNTVTGQEEQKHTWIVRRGDLLFGSGWYELADDQPAAAPEPATKAEPGAYTRAFVQQALDRFDAEGREATLNYYRSPDSVDGDWYVFVLEDRPDGLYNIANATRPDLLGTVPNRIDRRGIDYGVEFLATTDAGSWVDYVILNPATCEERLKHSWVVRRGDLIFGSGWYEDRVADHPLLPTKCEPAAYTDAHVDAAIARYEAGGRAAAVAWHNDSANNDGRWYTFIVDPAAERMISHPAPGFIGYDVVGGSATWDDSGWHYASDLLRATEDGLFVHDTLVVPPRDEINPFFSREELKHYYAKRHDGLIFVSGWYGDVPTAEDEPNYTRLLVARALTMLEDEGIEAVLDYYNTPESADGERYVFVLEDREDGIYTVAHAAIPVLVGTTRDRIDARGFDYGAAFRATTRSGRWVQYVFPNPDTGGEELKHTWVVRRGDYLIGSGWYEPLPTQADPEGYTRLLVADALAFYESEGLEATLDRFNAPESVDGPWYVFVGDPDGILIGHYDPEVRDRSLLGSVGTDINGYEFGSDMVAIGQQGGWVSYVFLNPNTGLLERKHTWVIRRDGHLFGSGWYETVE
;
A
#
# COMPACT_ATOMS: atom_id res chain seq x y z
N MET A 1 -58.83 28.44 -30.93
CA MET A 1 -58.16 29.53 -31.66
C MET A 1 -58.72 29.57 -33.07
N GLU A 2 -59.25 30.72 -33.50
CA GLU A 2 -59.79 30.90 -34.86
C GLU A 2 -58.73 31.65 -35.70
N LEU A 3 -58.34 31.09 -36.86
CA LEU A 3 -57.31 31.67 -37.73
C LEU A 3 -57.96 32.78 -38.58
N LYS A 4 -57.66 34.04 -38.28
CA LYS A 4 -58.39 35.17 -38.90
C LYS A 4 -57.86 35.57 -40.28
N HIS A 5 -56.55 35.60 -40.53
CA HIS A 5 -55.99 35.94 -41.85
C HIS A 5 -54.65 35.22 -42.11
N SER A 6 -54.49 34.68 -43.32
CA SER A 6 -53.23 34.17 -43.84
C SER A 6 -53.00 34.72 -45.24
N TRP A 7 -51.74 34.94 -45.61
CA TRP A 7 -51.36 35.26 -46.98
C TRP A 7 -50.17 34.40 -47.38
N THR A 8 -50.14 34.02 -48.65
CA THR A 8 -49.08 33.20 -49.23
C THR A 8 -48.58 33.85 -50.50
N VAL A 9 -47.26 33.99 -50.62
CA VAL A 9 -46.61 34.46 -51.84
C VAL A 9 -45.74 33.35 -52.40
N ARG A 10 -45.94 33.03 -53.68
CA ARG A 10 -45.15 32.02 -54.40
C ARG A 10 -44.06 32.71 -55.22
N ARG A 11 -42.81 32.29 -55.02
CA ARG A 11 -41.68 32.71 -55.85
C ARG A 11 -40.97 31.45 -56.36
N GLY A 12 -41.21 31.11 -57.62
CA GLY A 12 -40.72 29.87 -58.23
C GLY A 12 -41.32 28.61 -57.61
N ALA A 13 -40.48 27.64 -57.25
CA ALA A 13 -40.89 26.36 -56.67
C ALA A 13 -41.25 26.44 -55.17
N TYR A 14 -41.04 27.58 -54.51
CA TYR A 14 -41.22 27.72 -53.06
C TYR A 14 -42.41 28.62 -52.72
N LEU A 15 -43.12 28.24 -51.65
CA LEU A 15 -44.26 28.93 -51.07
C LEU A 15 -43.86 29.44 -49.69
N PHE A 16 -44.03 30.74 -49.43
CA PHE A 16 -43.80 31.34 -48.11
C PHE A 16 -45.13 31.91 -47.59
N GLY A 17 -45.49 31.54 -46.36
CA GLY A 17 -46.70 32.03 -45.69
C GLY A 17 -46.42 32.36 -44.23
N SER A 18 -47.11 33.36 -43.71
CA SER A 18 -47.15 33.68 -42.28
C SER A 18 -48.60 33.96 -41.84
N GLY A 19 -48.90 33.65 -40.59
CA GLY A 19 -50.18 33.90 -39.94
C GLY A 19 -49.97 34.11 -38.45
N TRP A 20 -50.86 34.84 -37.82
CA TRP A 20 -50.84 35.09 -36.37
C TRP A 20 -52.23 34.81 -35.78
N TYR A 21 -52.24 34.36 -34.53
CA TYR A 21 -53.45 34.10 -33.74
C TYR A 21 -53.58 35.19 -32.67
N GLU A 22 -54.79 35.70 -32.45
CA GLU A 22 -55.10 36.47 -31.24
C GLU A 22 -55.63 35.51 -30.16
N ALA A 23 -55.00 35.52 -28.99
CA ALA A 23 -55.49 34.83 -27.81
C ALA A 23 -56.55 35.70 -27.14
N THR A 24 -57.82 35.26 -27.16
CA THR A 24 -58.86 35.81 -26.31
C THR A 24 -58.53 35.47 -24.85
N SER A 25 -58.44 36.49 -24.01
CA SER A 25 -58.28 36.36 -22.56
C SER A 25 -59.49 35.63 -21.98
N VAL A 26 -59.30 34.36 -21.63
CA VAL A 26 -60.17 33.63 -20.72
C VAL A 26 -59.64 33.91 -19.32
N GLU A 27 -60.44 34.56 -18.49
CA GLU A 27 -60.17 34.70 -17.07
C GLU A 27 -59.99 33.29 -16.48
N PRO A 28 -58.83 32.94 -15.89
CA PRO A 28 -58.63 31.61 -15.36
C PRO A 28 -59.63 31.40 -14.21
N ALA A 29 -60.41 30.34 -14.29
CA ALA A 29 -61.18 29.86 -13.14
C ALA A 29 -60.21 29.72 -11.97
N GLN A 30 -60.56 30.30 -10.82
CA GLN A 30 -59.78 30.11 -9.60
C GLN A 30 -59.57 28.61 -9.39
N PRO A 31 -58.32 28.14 -9.21
CA PRO A 31 -58.09 26.75 -8.87
C PRO A 31 -58.86 26.50 -7.59
N THR A 32 -59.77 25.54 -7.63
CA THR A 32 -60.29 24.93 -6.40
C THR A 32 -59.05 24.36 -5.72
N ALA A 33 -58.65 24.97 -4.60
CA ALA A 33 -57.48 24.55 -3.85
C ALA A 33 -57.55 23.03 -3.68
N ALA A 34 -56.51 22.33 -4.12
CA ALA A 34 -56.36 20.92 -3.79
C ALA A 34 -56.55 20.79 -2.27
N PRO A 35 -57.25 19.74 -1.79
CA PRO A 35 -57.38 19.53 -0.35
C PRO A 35 -55.98 19.55 0.27
N ALA A 36 -55.83 20.27 1.38
CA ALA A 36 -54.55 20.32 2.09
C ALA A 36 -54.09 18.89 2.38
N PRO A 37 -52.80 18.56 2.16
CA PRO A 37 -52.29 17.23 2.42
C PRO A 37 -52.57 16.87 3.88
N THR A 38 -52.87 15.60 4.12
CA THR A 38 -53.16 15.09 5.47
C THR A 38 -51.95 14.34 6.01
N LYS A 39 -51.88 14.11 7.33
CA LYS A 39 -50.81 13.31 7.94
C LYS A 39 -50.72 11.87 7.44
N ALA A 40 -51.75 11.37 6.74
CA ALA A 40 -51.70 10.08 6.05
C ALA A 40 -50.81 10.10 4.79
N GLU A 41 -50.39 11.28 4.33
CA GLU A 41 -49.47 11.50 3.22
C GLU A 41 -48.23 12.26 3.74
N PRO A 42 -47.38 11.62 4.57
CA PRO A 42 -46.40 12.31 5.41
C PRO A 42 -45.41 13.16 4.61
N GLY A 43 -44.97 12.71 3.43
CA GLY A 43 -44.11 13.51 2.54
C GLY A 43 -44.77 14.78 2.00
N ALA A 44 -46.03 14.69 1.57
CA ALA A 44 -46.78 15.85 1.08
C ALA A 44 -47.14 16.82 2.22
N TYR A 45 -47.51 16.28 3.38
CA TYR A 45 -47.77 17.04 4.59
C TYR A 45 -46.53 17.82 5.04
N THR A 46 -45.37 17.16 5.08
CA THR A 46 -44.08 17.78 5.45
C THR A 46 -43.72 18.93 4.52
N LYS A 47 -43.82 18.75 3.20
CA LYS A 47 -43.57 19.84 2.24
C LYS A 47 -44.50 21.03 2.48
N ALA A 48 -45.78 20.78 2.72
CA ALA A 48 -46.73 21.83 3.06
C ALA A 48 -46.44 22.50 4.41
N PHE A 49 -45.90 21.76 5.39
CA PHE A 49 -45.51 22.28 6.71
C PHE A 49 -44.29 23.20 6.62
N VAL A 50 -43.28 22.81 5.82
CA VAL A 50 -42.13 23.68 5.51
C VAL A 50 -42.57 24.88 4.68
N GLN A 51 -43.47 24.70 3.71
CA GLN A 51 -43.97 25.80 2.90
C GLN A 51 -44.72 26.83 3.76
N GLN A 52 -45.49 26.43 4.76
CA GLN A 52 -46.10 27.36 5.72
C GLN A 52 -45.07 28.20 6.49
N ALA A 53 -43.91 27.61 6.80
CA ALA A 53 -42.82 28.34 7.44
C ALA A 53 -42.20 29.38 6.53
N LEU A 54 -42.00 29.01 5.25
CA LEU A 54 -41.51 29.92 4.21
C LEU A 54 -42.51 31.05 3.95
N ASP A 55 -43.80 30.74 3.83
CA ASP A 55 -44.86 31.72 3.63
C ASP A 55 -44.94 32.71 4.81
N ARG A 56 -44.77 32.22 6.05
CA ARG A 56 -44.69 33.07 7.25
C ARG A 56 -43.44 33.94 7.25
N PHE A 57 -42.29 33.37 6.88
CA PHE A 57 -41.04 34.12 6.74
C PHE A 57 -41.17 35.26 5.72
N GLU A 58 -41.83 34.98 4.58
CA GLU A 58 -42.06 35.97 3.52
C GLU A 58 -43.09 37.05 3.93
N ALA A 59 -44.13 36.68 4.67
CA ALA A 59 -45.20 37.60 5.08
C ALA A 59 -44.85 38.46 6.31
N ASP A 60 -44.27 37.83 7.34
CA ASP A 60 -44.11 38.40 8.68
C ASP A 60 -42.64 38.72 9.03
N GLY A 61 -41.68 38.21 8.26
CA GLY A 61 -40.24 38.38 8.48
C GLY A 61 -39.62 37.38 9.48
N LEU A 62 -38.29 37.43 9.59
CA LEU A 62 -37.51 36.44 10.35
C LEU A 62 -37.85 36.39 11.83
N GLU A 63 -37.86 37.54 12.52
CA GLU A 63 -38.07 37.61 13.98
C GLU A 63 -39.41 36.98 14.39
N ALA A 64 -40.51 37.39 13.75
CA ALA A 64 -41.83 36.83 14.00
C ALA A 64 -41.92 35.33 13.66
N THR A 65 -41.16 34.88 12.66
CA THR A 65 -41.11 33.46 12.27
C THR A 65 -40.37 32.63 13.31
N LEU A 66 -39.23 33.11 13.81
CA LEU A 66 -38.46 32.42 14.85
C LEU A 66 -39.22 32.39 16.17
N ASP A 67 -39.93 33.47 16.54
CA ASP A 67 -40.77 33.51 17.73
C ASP A 67 -41.86 32.43 17.68
N TYR A 68 -42.52 32.27 16.53
CA TYR A 68 -43.52 31.22 16.35
C TYR A 68 -42.90 29.82 16.37
N TYR A 69 -41.82 29.57 15.61
CA TYR A 69 -41.21 28.24 15.50
C TYR A 69 -40.31 27.83 16.69
N ASN A 70 -40.18 28.70 17.68
CA ASN A 70 -39.67 28.34 19.01
C ASN A 70 -40.80 28.12 20.04
N SER A 71 -42.07 28.25 19.63
CA SER A 71 -43.22 28.08 20.51
C SER A 71 -43.83 26.66 20.37
N PRO A 72 -44.41 26.09 21.43
CA PRO A 72 -45.08 24.79 21.37
C PRO A 72 -46.24 24.74 20.38
N GLU A 73 -46.89 25.88 20.11
CA GLU A 73 -48.01 26.01 19.17
C GLU A 73 -47.61 25.78 17.70
N SER A 74 -46.30 25.75 17.40
CA SER A 74 -45.77 25.46 16.07
C SER A 74 -45.53 23.97 15.79
N VAL A 75 -45.77 23.11 16.79
CA VAL A 75 -45.57 21.66 16.69
C VAL A 75 -46.89 20.96 16.42
N ASP A 76 -46.92 20.07 15.42
CA ASP A 76 -48.10 19.28 15.10
C ASP A 76 -47.81 17.76 15.10
N GLY A 77 -47.80 17.18 16.30
CA GLY A 77 -47.40 15.77 16.49
C GLY A 77 -45.90 15.63 16.39
N GLU A 78 -45.41 14.84 15.42
CA GLU A 78 -43.97 14.66 15.16
C GLU A 78 -43.39 15.74 14.22
N TRP A 79 -44.25 16.49 13.53
CA TRP A 79 -43.85 17.59 12.66
C TRP A 79 -43.57 18.85 13.47
N TYR A 80 -42.33 19.32 13.36
CA TYR A 80 -41.86 20.60 13.85
C TYR A 80 -40.92 21.21 12.81
N VAL A 81 -40.89 22.53 12.71
CA VAL A 81 -39.90 23.22 11.87
C VAL A 81 -38.69 23.53 12.72
N PHE A 82 -37.51 23.23 12.19
CA PHE A 82 -36.26 23.80 12.66
C PHE A 82 -35.75 24.80 11.63
N VAL A 83 -35.09 25.85 12.11
CA VAL A 83 -34.43 26.84 11.26
C VAL A 83 -32.94 26.83 11.57
N GLY A 84 -32.12 26.63 10.55
CA GLY A 84 -30.67 26.77 10.60
C GLY A 84 -30.22 28.08 9.95
N GLU A 85 -29.13 28.67 10.44
CA GLU A 85 -28.46 29.83 9.85
C GLU A 85 -27.00 29.46 9.59
N GLU A 86 -26.59 29.52 8.34
CA GLU A 86 -25.21 29.32 7.94
C GLU A 86 -24.41 30.59 8.19
N ARG A 87 -23.28 30.44 8.88
CA ARG A 87 -22.31 31.49 9.17
C ARG A 87 -20.94 31.02 8.70
N GLU A 88 -19.96 31.93 8.66
CA GLU A 88 -18.59 31.62 8.21
C GLU A 88 -17.95 30.43 8.96
N ASP A 89 -18.33 30.21 10.22
CA ASP A 89 -17.80 29.17 11.10
C ASP A 89 -18.72 27.96 11.30
N GLY A 90 -19.86 27.89 10.59
CA GLY A 90 -20.71 26.70 10.54
C GLY A 90 -22.22 26.98 10.56
N LEU A 91 -23.01 25.89 10.62
CA LEU A 91 -24.47 25.95 10.57
C LEU A 91 -25.10 25.95 11.97
N TYR A 92 -25.58 27.10 12.41
CA TYR A 92 -26.23 27.31 13.71
C TYR A 92 -27.70 26.93 13.68
N THR A 93 -28.23 26.37 14.77
CA THR A 93 -29.69 26.19 14.92
C THR A 93 -30.27 27.43 15.57
N ILE A 94 -31.22 28.10 14.91
CA ILE A 94 -31.82 29.37 15.40
C ILE A 94 -33.31 29.26 15.73
N ALA A 95 -33.98 28.17 15.33
CA ALA A 95 -35.28 27.78 15.90
C ALA A 95 -35.42 26.26 15.99
N HIS A 96 -35.97 25.77 17.12
CA HIS A 96 -36.27 24.35 17.31
C HIS A 96 -37.24 24.12 18.48
N ALA A 97 -38.55 24.21 18.25
CA ALA A 97 -39.58 24.11 19.30
C ALA A 97 -39.51 22.85 20.19
N THR A 98 -39.15 21.68 19.63
CA THR A 98 -39.11 20.41 20.38
C THR A 98 -37.81 20.16 21.13
N ARG A 99 -36.76 20.96 20.87
CA ARG A 99 -35.43 20.86 21.49
C ARG A 99 -34.83 22.26 21.64
N PRO A 100 -35.41 23.12 22.49
CA PRO A 100 -34.99 24.50 22.66
C PRO A 100 -33.52 24.62 23.12
N GLU A 101 -32.95 23.57 23.72
CA GLU A 101 -31.54 23.50 24.09
C GLU A 101 -30.57 23.55 22.90
N LEU A 102 -31.05 23.28 21.67
CA LEU A 102 -30.23 23.39 20.46
C LEU A 102 -30.14 24.81 19.92
N VAL A 103 -31.05 25.71 20.32
CA VAL A 103 -31.10 27.08 19.80
C VAL A 103 -29.86 27.86 20.24
N GLY A 104 -29.18 28.48 19.28
CA GLY A 104 -27.92 29.20 19.47
C GLY A 104 -26.67 28.33 19.39
N THR A 105 -26.80 27.02 19.16
CA THR A 105 -25.66 26.09 19.09
C THR A 105 -25.25 25.77 17.64
N THR A 106 -23.95 25.54 17.46
CA THR A 106 -23.38 24.81 16.30
C THR A 106 -22.89 23.45 16.79
N ARG A 107 -23.04 22.41 15.97
CA ARG A 107 -22.63 21.04 16.29
C ARG A 107 -22.33 20.23 15.04
N GLU A 108 -21.50 19.21 15.21
CA GLU A 108 -21.41 18.13 14.23
C GLU A 108 -22.77 17.44 14.12
N ARG A 109 -23.20 17.23 12.88
CA ARG A 109 -24.50 16.66 12.51
C ARG A 109 -24.23 15.32 11.82
N ILE A 110 -23.69 14.39 12.60
CA ILE A 110 -23.38 13.03 12.18
C ILE A 110 -24.34 12.09 12.92
N ASP A 111 -25.06 11.25 12.18
CA ASP A 111 -25.95 10.27 12.79
C ASP A 111 -25.18 9.03 13.29
N ARG A 112 -25.86 8.12 14.00
CA ARG A 112 -25.22 6.92 14.56
C ARG A 112 -24.58 5.97 13.54
N ARG A 113 -24.85 6.15 12.24
CA ARG A 113 -24.27 5.37 11.13
C ARG A 113 -23.01 6.05 10.57
N GLY A 114 -22.65 7.23 11.06
CA GLY A 114 -21.56 8.04 10.51
C GLY A 114 -21.98 8.94 9.35
N PHE A 115 -23.28 9.08 9.05
CA PHE A 115 -23.75 9.95 7.97
C PHE A 115 -23.77 11.42 8.40
N ASP A 116 -22.96 12.26 7.74
CA ASP A 116 -22.93 13.72 7.94
C ASP A 116 -24.11 14.39 7.23
N TYR A 117 -25.26 14.38 7.91
CA TYR A 117 -26.45 15.08 7.44
C TYR A 117 -26.32 16.60 7.56
N GLY A 118 -25.29 17.12 8.25
CA GLY A 118 -24.97 18.55 8.29
C GLY A 118 -24.45 19.06 6.96
N ALA A 119 -23.52 18.33 6.35
CA ALA A 119 -23.03 18.61 5.00
C ALA A 119 -24.18 18.54 3.98
N ALA A 120 -25.05 17.53 4.09
CA ALA A 120 -26.24 17.43 3.24
C ALA A 120 -27.17 18.65 3.40
N PHE A 121 -27.41 19.11 4.63
CA PHE A 121 -28.19 20.32 4.88
C PHE A 121 -27.55 21.55 4.23
N ALA A 122 -26.23 21.73 4.36
CA ALA A 122 -25.50 22.86 3.77
C ALA A 122 -25.51 22.86 2.22
N ALA A 123 -25.66 21.69 1.59
CA ALA A 123 -25.78 21.57 0.14
C ALA A 123 -27.18 21.95 -0.41
N THR A 124 -28.17 22.20 0.46
CA THR A 124 -29.56 22.48 0.06
C THR A 124 -29.70 23.75 -0.77
N THR A 125 -30.50 23.69 -1.83
CA THR A 125 -30.81 24.84 -2.70
C THR A 125 -32.22 25.41 -2.41
N GLU A 126 -32.60 26.46 -3.13
CA GLU A 126 -33.94 27.05 -3.03
C GLU A 126 -35.07 26.12 -3.50
N GLU A 127 -34.75 25.11 -4.32
CA GLU A 127 -35.69 24.06 -4.80
C GLU A 127 -36.04 23.04 -3.70
N GLY A 128 -35.20 22.97 -2.67
CA GLY A 128 -35.30 22.03 -1.56
C GLY A 128 -34.88 20.61 -1.90
N GLN A 129 -34.63 19.82 -0.86
CA GLN A 129 -34.25 18.41 -1.00
C GLN A 129 -34.75 17.57 0.18
N TRP A 130 -34.81 16.26 -0.04
CA TRP A 130 -35.01 15.27 1.01
C TRP A 130 -33.67 14.83 1.58
N VAL A 131 -33.59 14.71 2.91
CA VAL A 131 -32.43 14.18 3.62
C VAL A 131 -32.92 13.18 4.66
N ASP A 132 -32.43 11.93 4.55
CA ASP A 132 -32.81 10.81 5.41
C ASP A 132 -31.68 10.48 6.39
N TYR A 133 -31.96 10.57 7.68
CA TYR A 133 -30.95 10.37 8.72
C TYR A 133 -31.56 9.82 10.02
N ILE A 134 -30.74 9.19 10.86
CA ILE A 134 -31.20 8.72 12.17
C ILE A 134 -31.24 9.89 13.14
N TYR A 135 -32.38 10.10 13.80
CA TYR A 135 -32.56 11.18 14.75
C TYR A 135 -33.52 10.83 15.88
N LEU A 136 -33.35 11.49 17.03
CA LEU A 136 -34.26 11.36 18.16
C LEU A 136 -35.67 11.86 17.79
N ASN A 137 -36.63 10.93 17.76
CA ASN A 137 -38.05 11.25 17.71
C ASN A 137 -38.49 11.72 19.11
N THR A 138 -38.87 12.99 19.23
CA THR A 138 -39.28 13.59 20.51
C THR A 138 -40.64 13.11 21.01
N VAL A 139 -41.43 12.45 20.16
CA VAL A 139 -42.73 11.86 20.53
C VAL A 139 -42.53 10.51 21.21
N THR A 140 -41.66 9.66 20.68
CA THR A 140 -41.39 8.30 21.22
C THR A 140 -40.22 8.27 22.20
N GLY A 141 -39.31 9.24 22.12
CA GLY A 141 -38.05 9.28 22.85
C GLY A 141 -36.96 8.36 22.30
N GLN A 142 -37.15 7.78 21.11
CA GLN A 142 -36.21 6.84 20.49
C GLN A 142 -35.51 7.44 19.28
N GLU A 143 -34.34 6.92 18.92
CA GLU A 143 -33.70 7.23 17.64
C GLU A 143 -34.34 6.43 16.51
N GLU A 144 -34.92 7.14 15.55
CA GLU A 144 -35.70 6.59 14.44
C GLU A 144 -35.21 7.17 13.10
N GLN A 145 -35.60 6.55 11.99
CA GLN A 145 -35.30 7.10 10.66
C GLN A 145 -36.16 8.34 10.45
N LYS A 146 -35.52 9.48 10.23
CA LYS A 146 -36.19 10.76 10.00
C LYS A 146 -36.05 11.16 8.54
N HIS A 147 -37.18 11.46 7.90
CA HIS A 147 -37.25 11.96 6.53
C HIS A 147 -37.49 13.47 6.55
N THR A 148 -36.47 14.27 6.25
CA THR A 148 -36.55 15.73 6.37
C THR A 148 -36.59 16.40 5.01
N TRP A 149 -37.61 17.21 4.76
CA TRP A 149 -37.61 18.16 3.65
C TRP A 149 -36.97 19.44 4.14
N ILE A 150 -35.95 19.92 3.43
CA ILE A 150 -35.23 21.14 3.77
C ILE A 150 -35.17 22.06 2.57
N VAL A 151 -35.36 23.37 2.79
CA VAL A 151 -35.37 24.41 1.76
C VAL A 151 -34.50 25.59 2.19
N ARG A 152 -33.67 26.11 1.29
CA ARG A 152 -32.82 27.29 1.54
C ARG A 152 -33.49 28.60 1.13
N ARG A 153 -33.28 29.66 1.92
CA ARG A 153 -33.59 31.07 1.61
C ARG A 153 -32.45 31.97 2.13
N GLY A 154 -31.57 32.41 1.23
CA GLY A 154 -30.32 33.07 1.63
C GLY A 154 -29.49 32.14 2.52
N ASP A 155 -29.03 32.65 3.66
CA ASP A 155 -28.24 31.89 4.64
C ASP A 155 -29.10 31.02 5.58
N LEU A 156 -30.42 30.99 5.37
CA LEU A 156 -31.37 30.27 6.21
C LEU A 156 -31.81 28.94 5.59
N LEU A 157 -31.87 27.92 6.43
CA LEU A 157 -32.39 26.59 6.09
C LEU A 157 -33.65 26.29 6.91
N PHE A 158 -34.77 26.07 6.25
CA PHE A 158 -36.04 25.69 6.87
C PHE A 158 -36.28 24.20 6.65
N GLY A 159 -36.40 23.43 7.72
CA GLY A 159 -36.57 21.97 7.63
C GLY A 159 -37.65 21.42 8.55
N SER A 160 -38.37 20.42 8.08
CA SER A 160 -39.30 19.61 8.88
C SER A 160 -39.31 18.17 8.35
N GLY A 161 -39.77 17.23 9.16
CA GLY A 161 -39.80 15.81 8.78
C GLY A 161 -40.71 14.96 9.65
N TRP A 162 -40.93 13.72 9.22
CA TRP A 162 -41.59 12.67 10.00
C TRP A 162 -40.62 11.54 10.30
N TYR A 163 -41.01 10.66 11.21
CA TYR A 163 -40.22 9.50 11.62
C TYR A 163 -40.87 8.20 11.19
N GLU A 164 -40.03 7.22 10.90
CA GLU A 164 -40.44 5.85 10.66
C GLU A 164 -39.79 4.95 11.73
N LEU A 165 -40.64 4.29 12.53
CA LEU A 165 -40.23 3.25 13.47
C LEU A 165 -39.64 2.09 12.66
N ALA A 166 -38.52 1.54 13.13
CA ALA A 166 -37.81 0.45 12.45
C ALA A 166 -38.67 -0.80 12.16
N ASP A 167 -39.79 -0.97 12.87
CA ASP A 167 -40.70 -2.12 12.77
C ASP A 167 -41.77 -2.02 11.67
N ASP A 168 -42.05 -0.83 11.11
CA ASP A 168 -43.06 -0.64 10.04
C ASP A 168 -42.47 -0.76 8.61
N GLN A 169 -41.19 -1.15 8.51
CA GLN A 169 -40.57 -1.47 7.23
C GLN A 169 -41.07 -2.82 6.68
N PRO A 170 -41.27 -2.97 5.35
CA PRO A 170 -41.25 -4.30 4.75
C PRO A 170 -39.90 -4.94 5.02
N ALA A 171 -39.87 -5.87 5.97
CA ALA A 171 -38.69 -6.62 6.45
C ALA A 171 -37.44 -5.75 6.64
N ALA A 172 -37.26 -5.27 7.89
CA ALA A 172 -36.06 -4.68 8.47
C ALA A 172 -34.83 -4.65 7.55
N ALA A 173 -34.30 -3.44 7.29
CA ALA A 173 -32.89 -3.32 6.98
C ALA A 173 -32.11 -4.15 8.03
N PRO A 174 -31.33 -5.15 7.62
CA PRO A 174 -30.64 -6.03 8.55
C PRO A 174 -29.78 -5.21 9.52
N GLU A 175 -29.49 -5.75 10.70
CA GLU A 175 -28.48 -5.18 11.59
C GLU A 175 -27.24 -4.77 10.77
N PRO A 176 -26.53 -3.67 11.12
CA PRO A 176 -25.36 -3.24 10.38
C PRO A 176 -24.45 -4.45 10.24
N ALA A 177 -24.28 -4.91 9.01
CA ALA A 177 -23.57 -6.14 8.76
C ALA A 177 -22.20 -6.02 9.44
N THR A 178 -21.81 -7.06 10.15
CA THR A 178 -20.53 -7.09 10.85
C THR A 178 -19.54 -7.89 10.02
N LYS A 179 -18.24 -7.71 10.26
CA LYS A 179 -17.20 -8.54 9.61
C LYS A 179 -17.33 -10.04 9.92
N ALA A 180 -18.08 -10.40 10.96
CA ALA A 180 -18.43 -11.80 11.25
C ALA A 180 -19.44 -12.39 10.26
N GLU A 181 -20.14 -11.55 9.48
CA GLU A 181 -21.05 -11.92 8.40
C GLU A 181 -20.54 -11.36 7.06
N PRO A 182 -19.43 -11.91 6.54
CA PRO A 182 -18.65 -11.25 5.50
C PRO A 182 -19.44 -10.98 4.22
N GLY A 183 -20.37 -11.86 3.82
CA GLY A 183 -21.23 -11.64 2.66
C GLY A 183 -22.28 -10.53 2.83
N ALA A 184 -22.77 -10.30 4.05
CA ALA A 184 -23.63 -9.15 4.35
C ALA A 184 -22.79 -7.87 4.41
N TYR A 185 -21.60 -7.94 5.02
CA TYR A 185 -20.66 -6.81 5.12
C TYR A 185 -20.25 -6.30 3.75
N THR A 186 -19.81 -7.20 2.87
CA THR A 186 -19.40 -6.86 1.52
C THR A 186 -20.51 -6.17 0.73
N ARG A 187 -21.75 -6.66 0.83
CA ARG A 187 -22.90 -6.02 0.14
C ARG A 187 -23.15 -4.61 0.66
N ALA A 188 -23.10 -4.41 1.97
CA ALA A 188 -23.21 -3.08 2.57
C ALA A 188 -22.05 -2.17 2.14
N PHE A 189 -20.83 -2.69 2.08
CA PHE A 189 -19.63 -1.95 1.68
C PHE A 189 -19.68 -1.49 0.21
N VAL A 190 -20.16 -2.35 -0.69
CA VAL A 190 -20.41 -1.98 -2.09
C VAL A 190 -21.58 -1.01 -2.20
N GLN A 191 -22.63 -1.19 -1.41
CA GLN A 191 -23.77 -0.28 -1.40
C GLN A 191 -23.35 1.13 -0.97
N GLN A 192 -22.48 1.28 0.02
CA GLN A 192 -21.91 2.58 0.40
C GLN A 192 -21.17 3.25 -0.77
N ALA A 193 -20.48 2.47 -1.60
CA ALA A 193 -19.81 3.01 -2.79
C ALA A 193 -20.79 3.50 -3.85
N LEU A 194 -21.89 2.77 -4.04
CA LEU A 194 -22.97 3.16 -4.95
C LEU A 194 -23.70 4.39 -4.43
N ASP A 195 -24.02 4.44 -3.14
CA ASP A 195 -24.68 5.58 -2.50
C ASP A 195 -23.80 6.84 -2.61
N ARG A 196 -22.48 6.70 -2.40
CA ARG A 196 -21.51 7.79 -2.63
C ARG A 196 -21.48 8.20 -4.09
N PHE A 197 -21.49 7.26 -5.03
CA PHE A 197 -21.54 7.56 -6.46
C PHE A 197 -22.80 8.36 -6.84
N ASP A 198 -23.94 7.99 -6.29
CA ASP A 198 -25.22 8.64 -6.55
C ASP A 198 -25.29 10.03 -5.88
N ALA A 199 -24.69 10.21 -4.70
CA ALA A 199 -24.71 11.46 -3.94
C ALA A 199 -23.63 12.48 -4.37
N GLU A 200 -22.39 12.03 -4.54
CA GLU A 200 -21.22 12.89 -4.76
C GLU A 200 -20.77 12.91 -6.23
N GLY A 201 -21.29 11.99 -7.04
CA GLY A 201 -20.91 11.85 -8.43
C GLY A 201 -19.57 11.15 -8.65
N ARG A 202 -19.23 11.01 -9.94
CA ARG A 202 -18.15 10.13 -10.40
C ARG A 202 -16.77 10.51 -9.87
N GLU A 203 -16.31 11.74 -10.08
CA GLU A 203 -14.93 12.10 -9.73
C GLU A 203 -14.66 12.04 -8.22
N ALA A 204 -15.57 12.56 -7.41
CA ALA A 204 -15.45 12.51 -5.95
C ALA A 204 -15.35 11.07 -5.44
N THR A 205 -16.23 10.20 -5.96
CA THR A 205 -16.24 8.77 -5.61
C THR A 205 -14.95 8.07 -6.02
N LEU A 206 -14.47 8.28 -7.25
CA LEU A 206 -13.23 7.65 -7.72
C LEU A 206 -12.01 8.13 -6.93
N ASN A 207 -11.96 9.41 -6.54
CA ASN A 207 -10.87 9.95 -5.73
C ASN A 207 -10.86 9.33 -4.33
N TYR A 208 -12.02 9.18 -3.69
CA TYR A 208 -12.12 8.51 -2.39
C TYR A 208 -11.65 7.05 -2.47
N TYR A 209 -12.12 6.28 -3.48
CA TYR A 209 -11.74 4.86 -3.64
C TYR A 209 -10.34 4.62 -4.24
N ARG A 210 -9.56 5.69 -4.45
CA ARG A 210 -8.11 5.62 -4.67
C ARG A 210 -7.32 5.91 -3.39
N SER A 211 -7.96 6.43 -2.34
CA SER A 211 -7.33 6.73 -1.06
C SER A 211 -7.29 5.49 -0.16
N PRO A 212 -6.19 5.28 0.61
CA PRO A 212 -6.14 4.29 1.69
C PRO A 212 -7.28 4.40 2.71
N ASP A 213 -7.86 5.60 2.90
CA ASP A 213 -8.99 5.83 3.82
C ASP A 213 -10.27 5.05 3.44
N SER A 214 -10.32 4.50 2.22
CA SER A 214 -11.42 3.69 1.73
C SER A 214 -11.26 2.18 1.98
N VAL A 215 -10.17 1.78 2.64
CA VAL A 215 -9.83 0.38 2.93
C VAL A 215 -10.21 0.03 4.37
N ASP A 216 -10.87 -1.11 4.56
CA ASP A 216 -11.22 -1.64 5.86
C ASP A 216 -10.88 -3.14 5.99
N GLY A 217 -9.64 -3.43 6.37
CA GLY A 217 -9.10 -4.80 6.39
C GLY A 217 -9.09 -5.41 4.99
N ASP A 218 -9.76 -6.56 4.82
CA ASP A 218 -9.89 -7.24 3.53
C ASP A 218 -10.86 -6.54 2.57
N TRP A 219 -11.72 -5.64 3.07
CA TRP A 219 -12.73 -4.94 2.28
C TRP A 219 -12.17 -3.65 1.71
N TYR A 220 -12.11 -3.62 0.39
CA TYR A 220 -11.76 -2.44 -0.40
C TYR A 220 -12.59 -2.45 -1.69
N VAL A 221 -13.00 -1.26 -2.14
CA VAL A 221 -13.77 -1.14 -3.38
C VAL A 221 -12.81 -1.00 -4.56
N PHE A 222 -13.03 -1.83 -5.57
CA PHE A 222 -12.49 -1.61 -6.91
C PHE A 222 -13.61 -1.12 -7.83
N VAL A 223 -13.27 -0.15 -8.69
CA VAL A 223 -14.17 0.36 -9.72
C VAL A 223 -13.53 0.11 -11.08
N LEU A 224 -14.26 -0.59 -11.93
CA LEU A 224 -13.87 -0.89 -13.30
C LEU A 224 -14.72 -0.10 -14.28
N GLU A 225 -14.13 0.30 -15.39
CA GLU A 225 -14.83 0.91 -16.51
C GLU A 225 -14.83 -0.04 -17.71
N ASP A 226 -16.04 -0.36 -18.18
CA ASP A 226 -16.28 -1.15 -19.39
C ASP A 226 -16.13 -0.25 -20.62
N ARG A 227 -15.02 -0.43 -21.32
CA ARG A 227 -14.73 0.24 -22.60
C ARG A 227 -14.72 -0.79 -23.73
N PRO A 228 -14.92 -0.36 -24.99
CA PRO A 228 -14.97 -1.28 -26.13
C PRO A 228 -13.75 -2.21 -26.30
N ASP A 229 -12.59 -1.80 -25.77
CA ASP A 229 -11.31 -2.51 -25.80
C ASP A 229 -10.94 -3.21 -24.49
N GLY A 230 -11.75 -3.11 -23.43
CA GLY A 230 -11.61 -3.91 -22.23
C GLY A 230 -12.08 -3.26 -20.93
N LEU A 231 -11.89 -4.00 -19.83
CA LEU A 231 -12.20 -3.57 -18.46
C LEU A 231 -11.02 -2.84 -17.82
N TYR A 232 -11.10 -1.51 -17.75
CA TYR A 232 -10.08 -0.66 -17.14
C TYR A 232 -10.26 -0.58 -15.62
N ASN A 233 -9.19 -0.71 -14.83
CA ASN A 233 -9.27 -0.33 -13.41
C ASN A 233 -9.18 1.19 -13.30
N ILE A 234 -10.21 1.83 -12.74
CA ILE A 234 -10.26 3.29 -12.61
C ILE A 234 -10.21 3.78 -11.15
N ALA A 235 -10.51 2.90 -10.18
CA ALA A 235 -10.23 3.13 -8.76
C ALA A 235 -9.93 1.79 -8.05
N ASN A 236 -8.88 1.77 -7.25
CA ASN A 236 -8.50 0.65 -6.39
C ASN A 236 -7.40 1.11 -5.42
N ALA A 237 -7.76 1.35 -4.16
CA ALA A 237 -6.84 1.86 -3.15
C ALA A 237 -5.70 0.86 -2.80
N THR A 238 -5.95 -0.44 -2.93
CA THR A 238 -4.96 -1.48 -2.57
C THR A 238 -4.04 -1.87 -3.72
N ARG A 239 -4.39 -1.47 -4.96
CA ARG A 239 -3.64 -1.79 -6.18
C ARG A 239 -3.55 -0.57 -7.09
N PRO A 240 -2.84 0.51 -6.65
CA PRO A 240 -2.67 1.71 -7.46
C PRO A 240 -1.90 1.42 -8.77
N ASP A 241 -1.08 0.36 -8.80
CA ASP A 241 -0.37 -0.13 -9.98
C ASP A 241 -1.30 -0.56 -11.13
N LEU A 242 -2.55 -0.93 -10.82
CA LEU A 242 -3.52 -1.35 -11.83
C LEU A 242 -4.27 -0.17 -12.47
N LEU A 243 -4.19 1.04 -11.92
CA LEU A 243 -5.00 2.17 -12.39
C LEU A 243 -4.68 2.52 -13.85
N GLY A 244 -5.71 2.64 -14.68
CA GLY A 244 -5.59 2.91 -16.12
C GLY A 244 -5.20 1.69 -16.97
N THR A 245 -5.01 0.51 -16.37
CA THR A 245 -4.62 -0.72 -17.09
C THR A 245 -5.81 -1.65 -17.34
N VAL A 246 -5.65 -2.56 -18.32
CA VAL A 246 -6.58 -3.64 -18.64
C VAL A 246 -5.93 -5.00 -18.34
N PRO A 247 -5.87 -5.41 -17.06
CA PRO A 247 -5.21 -6.67 -16.71
C PRO A 247 -6.02 -7.86 -17.23
N ASN A 248 -5.30 -8.94 -17.57
CA ASN A 248 -5.92 -10.24 -17.84
C ASN A 248 -6.56 -10.76 -16.55
N ARG A 249 -7.87 -11.07 -16.59
CA ARG A 249 -8.68 -11.46 -15.41
C ARG A 249 -9.00 -12.95 -15.43
N ILE A 250 -7.96 -13.74 -15.66
CA ILE A 250 -8.00 -15.19 -15.59
C ILE A 250 -7.23 -15.58 -14.33
N ASP A 251 -7.92 -16.23 -13.38
CA ASP A 251 -7.26 -16.70 -12.17
C ASP A 251 -6.40 -17.95 -12.43
N ARG A 252 -5.63 -18.38 -11.43
CA ARG A 252 -4.76 -19.57 -11.53
C ARG A 252 -5.49 -20.88 -11.86
N ARG A 253 -6.81 -20.94 -11.61
CA ARG A 253 -7.64 -22.12 -11.93
C ARG A 253 -8.07 -22.10 -13.40
N GLY A 254 -7.75 -21.03 -14.14
CA GLY A 254 -8.17 -20.79 -15.50
C GLY A 254 -9.56 -20.16 -15.60
N ILE A 255 -10.11 -19.61 -14.51
CA ILE A 255 -11.43 -18.98 -14.51
C ILE A 255 -11.30 -17.51 -14.94
N ASP A 256 -11.95 -17.17 -16.04
CA ASP A 256 -12.06 -15.78 -16.52
C ASP A 256 -13.16 -15.04 -15.76
N TYR A 257 -12.80 -14.50 -14.60
CA TYR A 257 -13.71 -13.74 -13.75
C TYR A 257 -14.01 -12.35 -14.34
N GLY A 258 -13.26 -11.90 -15.35
CA GLY A 258 -13.56 -10.67 -16.10
C GLY A 258 -14.86 -10.77 -16.89
N VAL A 259 -15.15 -11.95 -17.47
CA VAL A 259 -16.42 -12.22 -18.16
C VAL A 259 -17.60 -12.18 -17.18
N GLU A 260 -17.42 -12.69 -15.96
CA GLU A 260 -18.46 -12.65 -14.93
C GLU A 260 -18.73 -11.23 -14.42
N PHE A 261 -17.68 -10.41 -14.29
CA PHE A 261 -17.83 -8.98 -13.99
C PHE A 261 -18.62 -8.26 -15.10
N LEU A 262 -18.30 -8.50 -16.38
CA LEU A 262 -19.02 -7.89 -17.51
C LEU A 262 -20.51 -8.28 -17.55
N ALA A 263 -20.83 -9.52 -17.17
CA ALA A 263 -22.19 -10.04 -17.14
C ALA A 263 -23.05 -9.50 -15.99
N THR A 264 -22.44 -8.84 -15.01
CA THR A 264 -23.14 -8.29 -13.83
C THR A 264 -24.09 -7.16 -14.20
N THR A 265 -25.24 -7.10 -13.51
CA THR A 265 -26.26 -6.07 -13.68
C THR A 265 -26.35 -5.12 -12.48
N ASP A 266 -27.32 -4.21 -12.53
CA ASP A 266 -27.65 -3.30 -11.43
C ASP A 266 -28.16 -3.99 -10.16
N ALA A 267 -28.64 -5.23 -10.28
CA ALA A 267 -29.02 -6.10 -9.17
C ALA A 267 -27.83 -6.72 -8.42
N GLY A 268 -26.64 -6.68 -9.03
CA GLY A 268 -25.41 -7.25 -8.51
C GLY A 268 -25.29 -8.76 -8.65
N SER A 269 -24.08 -9.28 -8.45
CA SER A 269 -23.74 -10.70 -8.55
C SER A 269 -22.56 -11.06 -7.66
N TRP A 270 -22.55 -12.29 -7.13
CA TRP A 270 -21.38 -12.87 -6.48
C TRP A 270 -20.46 -13.48 -7.53
N VAL A 271 -19.16 -13.20 -7.42
CA VAL A 271 -18.12 -13.73 -8.31
C VAL A 271 -16.95 -14.19 -7.46
N ASP A 272 -16.57 -15.45 -7.64
CA ASP A 272 -15.56 -16.14 -6.83
C ASP A 272 -14.30 -16.43 -7.66
N TYR A 273 -13.20 -15.80 -7.30
CA TYR A 273 -11.96 -15.88 -8.06
C TYR A 273 -10.74 -15.94 -7.14
N VAL A 274 -9.70 -16.62 -7.59
CA VAL A 274 -8.43 -16.61 -6.86
C VAL A 274 -7.65 -15.36 -7.26
N ILE A 275 -7.33 -14.54 -6.26
CA ILE A 275 -6.52 -13.34 -6.47
C ILE A 275 -5.62 -13.12 -5.26
N LEU A 276 -4.55 -12.38 -5.50
CA LEU A 276 -3.65 -11.90 -4.47
C LEU A 276 -4.39 -11.06 -3.42
N ASN A 277 -4.37 -11.48 -2.16
CA ASN A 277 -4.75 -10.62 -1.03
C ASN A 277 -3.69 -9.50 -0.89
N PRO A 278 -4.05 -8.22 -1.01
CA PRO A 278 -3.09 -7.12 -0.98
C PRO A 278 -2.45 -6.90 0.40
N ALA A 279 -3.08 -7.35 1.48
CA ALA A 279 -2.56 -7.19 2.84
C ALA A 279 -1.58 -8.31 3.20
N THR A 280 -1.90 -9.56 2.87
CA THR A 280 -1.07 -10.73 3.21
C THR A 280 -0.14 -11.17 2.10
N CYS A 281 -0.34 -10.65 0.88
CA CYS A 281 0.41 -11.01 -0.32
C CYS A 281 0.32 -12.50 -0.70
N GLU A 282 -0.74 -13.18 -0.26
CA GLU A 282 -1.03 -14.57 -0.61
C GLU A 282 -2.17 -14.67 -1.63
N GLU A 283 -2.09 -15.58 -2.61
CA GLU A 283 -3.24 -15.91 -3.43
C GLU A 283 -4.31 -16.61 -2.58
N ARG A 284 -5.48 -15.98 -2.48
CA ARG A 284 -6.61 -16.49 -1.70
C ARG A 284 -7.85 -16.54 -2.59
N LEU A 285 -8.77 -17.44 -2.27
CA LEU A 285 -10.11 -17.39 -2.86
C LEU A 285 -10.78 -16.12 -2.35
N LYS A 286 -11.21 -15.26 -3.27
CA LYS A 286 -11.93 -14.03 -2.97
C LYS A 286 -13.37 -14.14 -3.42
N HIS A 287 -14.28 -13.80 -2.52
CA HIS A 287 -15.71 -13.71 -2.79
C HIS A 287 -16.07 -12.24 -2.97
N SER A 288 -16.32 -11.81 -4.20
CA SER A 288 -16.68 -10.42 -4.47
C SER A 288 -18.15 -10.25 -4.82
N TRP A 289 -18.79 -9.28 -4.19
CA TRP A 289 -20.06 -8.75 -4.68
C TRP A 289 -19.74 -7.65 -5.68
N VAL A 290 -20.24 -7.79 -6.89
CA VAL A 290 -20.07 -6.79 -7.96
C VAL A 290 -21.42 -6.25 -8.38
N VAL A 291 -21.50 -4.95 -8.68
CA VAL A 291 -22.71 -4.26 -9.12
C VAL A 291 -22.38 -3.33 -10.28
N ARG A 292 -23.21 -3.34 -11.31
CA ARG A 292 -23.05 -2.48 -12.48
C ARG A 292 -23.90 -1.21 -12.38
N ARG A 293 -23.32 -0.07 -12.75
CA ARG A 293 -23.97 1.23 -12.92
C ARG A 293 -23.46 1.88 -14.21
N GLY A 294 -24.22 1.74 -15.29
CA GLY A 294 -23.82 2.23 -16.62
C GLY A 294 -22.60 1.48 -17.17
N ASP A 295 -21.55 2.23 -17.46
CA ASP A 295 -20.23 1.76 -17.88
C ASP A 295 -19.34 1.33 -16.70
N LEU A 296 -19.77 1.57 -15.46
CA LEU A 296 -18.99 1.25 -14.27
C LEU A 296 -19.43 -0.05 -13.60
N ILE A 297 -18.45 -0.79 -13.09
CA ILE A 297 -18.64 -1.97 -12.24
C ILE A 297 -17.94 -1.71 -10.91
N PHE A 298 -18.71 -1.68 -9.83
CA PHE A 298 -18.24 -1.53 -8.45
C PHE A 298 -18.15 -2.92 -7.83
N GLY A 299 -17.07 -3.21 -7.12
CA GLY A 299 -16.97 -4.46 -6.39
C GLY A 299 -16.11 -4.38 -5.15
N SER A 300 -16.42 -5.24 -4.18
CA SER A 300 -15.63 -5.48 -2.98
C SER A 300 -15.82 -6.93 -2.57
N GLY A 301 -14.98 -7.46 -1.69
CA GLY A 301 -15.03 -8.85 -1.27
C GLY A 301 -14.14 -9.15 -0.07
N TRP A 302 -14.23 -10.37 0.44
CA TRP A 302 -13.34 -10.89 1.48
C TRP A 302 -12.60 -12.13 0.98
N TYR A 303 -11.58 -12.55 1.73
CA TYR A 303 -10.76 -13.72 1.42
C TYR A 303 -11.05 -14.89 2.36
N GLU A 304 -11.04 -16.12 1.84
CA GLU A 304 -11.09 -17.32 2.68
C GLU A 304 -9.72 -17.68 3.27
N ASP A 305 -9.77 -18.27 4.47
CA ASP A 305 -8.61 -18.85 5.12
C ASP A 305 -8.18 -20.16 4.46
N ARG A 306 -7.02 -20.12 3.79
CA ARG A 306 -6.31 -21.21 3.08
C ARG A 306 -7.15 -22.10 2.16
N VAL A 307 -6.78 -22.10 0.88
CA VAL A 307 -7.10 -23.22 -0.01
C VAL A 307 -6.07 -24.34 0.25
N ALA A 308 -6.48 -25.43 0.90
CA ALA A 308 -5.60 -26.51 1.38
C ALA A 308 -4.85 -27.30 0.29
N ASP A 309 -5.25 -27.19 -0.99
CA ASP A 309 -4.80 -28.10 -2.05
C ASP A 309 -3.71 -27.55 -3.00
N HIS A 310 -3.16 -26.37 -2.73
CA HIS A 310 -2.10 -25.81 -3.58
C HIS A 310 -1.03 -25.11 -2.75
N PRO A 311 0.23 -25.60 -2.75
CA PRO A 311 1.33 -24.91 -2.07
C PRO A 311 1.49 -23.50 -2.66
N LEU A 312 1.85 -22.57 -1.77
CA LEU A 312 2.05 -21.15 -2.07
C LEU A 312 3.09 -20.99 -3.17
N LEU A 313 2.72 -20.35 -4.28
CA LEU A 313 3.69 -19.78 -5.20
C LEU A 313 4.03 -18.37 -4.71
N PRO A 314 5.32 -17.98 -4.68
CA PRO A 314 5.72 -16.62 -4.40
C PRO A 314 5.02 -15.62 -5.33
N THR A 315 4.61 -14.47 -4.81
CA THR A 315 3.82 -13.48 -5.54
C THR A 315 4.65 -12.24 -5.86
N LYS A 316 4.18 -11.43 -6.78
CA LYS A 316 4.82 -10.18 -7.23
C LYS A 316 5.15 -9.17 -6.11
N CYS A 317 4.56 -9.32 -4.92
CA CYS A 317 4.89 -8.55 -3.72
C CYS A 317 6.15 -9.05 -2.99
N GLU A 318 6.64 -10.23 -3.34
CA GLU A 318 7.99 -10.73 -3.05
C GLU A 318 8.75 -10.83 -4.38
N PRO A 319 9.15 -9.70 -5.01
CA PRO A 319 9.65 -9.71 -6.38
C PRO A 319 10.77 -10.71 -6.61
N ALA A 320 11.65 -10.90 -5.62
CA ALA A 320 12.72 -11.87 -5.68
C ALA A 320 12.22 -13.32 -5.75
N ALA A 321 11.39 -13.73 -4.80
CA ALA A 321 10.85 -15.09 -4.76
C ALA A 321 9.91 -15.37 -5.94
N TYR A 322 9.13 -14.36 -6.39
CA TYR A 322 8.33 -14.46 -7.61
C TYR A 322 9.19 -14.69 -8.84
N THR A 323 10.30 -13.95 -8.95
CA THR A 323 11.18 -14.03 -10.11
C THR A 323 11.87 -15.41 -10.18
N ASP A 324 12.24 -15.99 -9.03
CA ASP A 324 12.73 -17.37 -8.94
C ASP A 324 11.66 -18.39 -9.38
N ALA A 325 10.49 -18.36 -8.76
CA ALA A 325 9.38 -19.25 -9.10
C ALA A 325 8.93 -19.13 -10.56
N HIS A 326 9.04 -17.93 -11.14
CA HIS A 326 8.70 -17.67 -12.53
C HIS A 326 9.72 -18.29 -13.50
N VAL A 327 11.00 -18.33 -13.13
CA VAL A 327 12.03 -19.09 -13.86
C VAL A 327 11.77 -20.59 -13.80
N ASP A 328 11.44 -21.12 -12.62
CA ASP A 328 11.08 -22.54 -12.48
C ASP A 328 9.84 -22.90 -13.32
N ALA A 329 8.85 -22.01 -13.36
CA ALA A 329 7.67 -22.19 -14.21
C ALA A 329 8.01 -22.09 -15.71
N ALA A 330 9.00 -21.30 -16.10
CA ALA A 330 9.51 -21.23 -17.47
C ALA A 330 10.24 -22.52 -17.87
N ILE A 331 11.03 -23.10 -16.95
CA ILE A 331 11.70 -24.39 -17.11
C ILE A 331 10.66 -25.52 -17.23
N ALA A 332 9.66 -25.58 -16.35
CA ALA A 332 8.61 -26.59 -16.42
C ALA A 332 7.85 -26.55 -17.78
N ARG A 333 7.64 -25.36 -18.34
CA ARG A 333 7.07 -25.21 -19.69
C ARG A 333 8.01 -25.73 -20.78
N TYR A 334 9.31 -25.49 -20.65
CA TYR A 334 10.32 -26.06 -21.55
C TYR A 334 10.31 -27.58 -21.50
N GLU A 335 10.26 -28.18 -20.32
CA GLU A 335 10.20 -29.62 -20.15
C GLU A 335 8.92 -30.23 -20.76
N ALA A 336 7.78 -29.55 -20.61
CA ALA A 336 6.50 -30.03 -21.13
C ALA A 336 6.34 -29.86 -22.66
N GLY A 337 6.77 -28.73 -23.21
CA GLY A 337 6.52 -28.34 -24.60
C GLY A 337 7.74 -28.34 -25.53
N GLY A 338 8.94 -28.51 -24.98
CA GLY A 338 10.21 -28.42 -25.68
C GLY A 338 10.64 -26.99 -26.04
N ARG A 339 11.86 -26.87 -26.57
CA ARG A 339 12.52 -25.59 -26.88
C ARG A 339 11.68 -24.63 -27.71
N ALA A 340 11.03 -25.12 -28.77
CA ALA A 340 10.26 -24.27 -29.67
C ALA A 340 9.03 -23.64 -28.98
N ALA A 341 8.34 -24.39 -28.13
CA ALA A 341 7.18 -23.89 -27.38
C ALA A 341 7.60 -22.88 -26.31
N ALA A 342 8.71 -23.16 -25.59
CA ALA A 342 9.26 -22.23 -24.61
C ALA A 342 9.66 -20.89 -25.25
N VAL A 343 10.40 -20.92 -26.36
CA VAL A 343 10.79 -19.70 -27.10
C VAL A 343 9.57 -18.93 -27.59
N ALA A 344 8.56 -19.61 -28.15
CA ALA A 344 7.35 -18.95 -28.62
C ALA A 344 6.58 -18.23 -27.49
N TRP A 345 6.49 -18.87 -26.31
CA TRP A 345 5.83 -18.27 -25.15
C TRP A 345 6.58 -17.03 -24.65
N HIS A 346 7.91 -17.10 -24.52
CA HIS A 346 8.73 -15.95 -24.07
C HIS A 346 8.77 -14.80 -25.08
N ASN A 347 8.51 -15.06 -26.36
CA ASN A 347 8.42 -14.03 -27.40
C ASN A 347 7.04 -13.33 -27.44
N ASP A 348 6.02 -13.89 -26.80
CA ASP A 348 4.70 -13.29 -26.76
C ASP A 348 4.70 -12.12 -25.77
N SER A 349 4.45 -10.92 -26.30
CA SER A 349 4.37 -9.70 -25.52
C SER A 349 3.30 -9.73 -24.43
N ALA A 350 2.28 -10.59 -24.55
CA ALA A 350 1.25 -10.76 -23.51
C ALA A 350 1.79 -11.40 -22.22
N ASN A 351 2.97 -12.04 -22.27
CA ASN A 351 3.65 -12.61 -21.11
C ASN A 351 4.62 -11.63 -20.42
N ASN A 352 4.58 -10.36 -20.82
CA ASN A 352 5.27 -9.25 -20.19
C ASN A 352 4.23 -8.16 -19.87
N ASP A 353 4.25 -7.62 -18.65
CA ASP A 353 3.31 -6.58 -18.23
C ASP A 353 3.96 -5.19 -18.10
N GLY A 354 5.16 -5.03 -18.66
CA GLY A 354 5.96 -3.81 -18.61
C GLY A 354 6.84 -3.71 -17.37
N ARG A 355 6.46 -4.33 -16.25
CA ARG A 355 7.24 -4.33 -15.00
C ARG A 355 8.02 -5.62 -14.81
N TRP A 356 7.45 -6.78 -15.19
CA TRP A 356 8.11 -8.08 -15.16
C TRP A 356 8.28 -8.66 -16.56
N TYR A 357 9.46 -9.22 -16.82
CA TYR A 357 9.83 -9.78 -18.13
C TYR A 357 10.53 -11.12 -17.96
N THR A 358 10.43 -11.98 -18.97
CA THR A 358 11.13 -13.26 -19.03
C THR A 358 11.84 -13.42 -20.36
N PHE A 359 12.98 -14.11 -20.38
CA PHE A 359 13.71 -14.36 -21.61
C PHE A 359 14.64 -15.57 -21.48
N ILE A 360 15.13 -16.07 -22.61
CA ILE A 360 16.02 -17.23 -22.66
C ILE A 360 17.30 -16.82 -23.39
N VAL A 361 18.43 -17.21 -22.81
CA VAL A 361 19.77 -17.05 -23.40
C VAL A 361 20.32 -18.41 -23.80
N ASP A 362 20.91 -18.48 -24.99
CA ASP A 362 21.75 -19.59 -25.41
C ASP A 362 23.22 -19.21 -25.16
N PRO A 363 23.82 -19.71 -24.06
CA PRO A 363 25.20 -19.39 -23.71
C PRO A 363 26.22 -19.99 -24.67
N ALA A 364 25.89 -21.05 -25.42
CA ALA A 364 26.80 -21.61 -26.42
C ALA A 364 26.87 -20.73 -27.68
N ALA A 365 25.78 -20.03 -27.98
CA ALA A 365 25.73 -19.03 -29.04
C ALA A 365 26.13 -17.63 -28.57
N GLU A 366 26.23 -17.40 -27.25
CA GLU A 366 26.37 -16.08 -26.62
C GLU A 366 25.25 -15.11 -27.04
N ARG A 367 24.02 -15.64 -27.20
CA ARG A 367 22.89 -14.91 -27.77
C ARG A 367 21.62 -15.06 -26.96
N MET A 368 20.86 -13.98 -26.85
CA MET A 368 19.47 -14.06 -26.42
C MET A 368 18.62 -14.70 -27.53
N ILE A 369 17.88 -15.76 -27.22
CA ILE A 369 17.11 -16.52 -28.22
C ILE A 369 15.60 -16.30 -28.13
N SER A 370 15.12 -15.74 -27.02
CA SER A 370 13.73 -15.31 -26.87
C SER A 370 13.66 -14.09 -25.98
N HIS A 371 12.77 -13.15 -26.29
CA HIS A 371 12.50 -11.97 -25.47
C HIS A 371 11.15 -11.36 -25.88
N PRO A 372 10.34 -10.85 -24.94
CA PRO A 372 9.01 -10.28 -25.22
C PRO A 372 9.10 -8.99 -26.04
N ALA A 373 10.21 -8.26 -25.95
CA ALA A 373 10.56 -7.19 -26.88
C ALA A 373 11.45 -7.75 -28.02
N PRO A 374 10.95 -7.82 -29.27
CA PRO A 374 11.63 -8.53 -30.36
C PRO A 374 13.02 -7.99 -30.73
N GLY A 375 13.30 -6.73 -30.43
CA GLY A 375 14.60 -6.09 -30.72
C GLY A 375 15.78 -6.68 -29.94
N PHE A 376 15.52 -7.43 -28.86
CA PHE A 376 16.55 -8.13 -28.08
C PHE A 376 16.82 -9.56 -28.57
N ILE A 377 15.98 -10.12 -29.45
CA ILE A 377 16.20 -11.47 -29.97
C ILE A 377 17.43 -11.44 -30.89
N GLY A 378 18.42 -12.27 -30.58
CA GLY A 378 19.72 -12.30 -31.24
C GLY A 378 20.74 -11.32 -30.66
N TYR A 379 20.43 -10.63 -29.55
CA TYR A 379 21.37 -9.75 -28.86
C TYR A 379 22.59 -10.54 -28.35
N ASP A 380 23.78 -9.98 -28.53
CA ASP A 380 25.06 -10.54 -28.11
C ASP A 380 25.32 -10.23 -26.62
N VAL A 381 25.22 -11.25 -25.77
CA VAL A 381 25.30 -11.06 -24.30
C VAL A 381 26.73 -11.04 -23.76
N VAL A 382 27.76 -11.08 -24.62
CA VAL A 382 29.17 -11.03 -24.21
C VAL A 382 29.84 -9.74 -24.67
N GLY A 383 29.62 -9.34 -25.92
CA GLY A 383 30.31 -8.20 -26.54
C GLY A 383 29.38 -7.25 -27.29
N GLY A 384 28.06 -7.45 -27.24
CA GLY A 384 27.11 -6.52 -27.84
C GLY A 384 27.00 -5.24 -27.03
N SER A 385 27.15 -4.09 -27.70
CA SER A 385 26.44 -2.87 -27.31
C SER A 385 25.11 -2.89 -28.08
N ALA A 386 23.97 -2.57 -27.45
CA ALA A 386 22.75 -2.48 -28.23
C ALA A 386 22.91 -1.28 -29.18
N THR A 387 22.72 -1.48 -30.49
CA THR A 387 22.89 -0.41 -31.49
C THR A 387 21.86 0.73 -31.37
N TRP A 388 20.95 0.62 -30.40
CA TRP A 388 19.87 1.57 -30.10
C TRP A 388 20.06 2.25 -28.73
N ASP A 389 21.12 1.91 -28.00
CA ASP A 389 21.52 2.60 -26.79
C ASP A 389 22.95 3.14 -26.95
N ASP A 390 23.10 4.46 -26.79
CA ASP A 390 24.42 5.10 -26.62
C ASP A 390 24.89 4.98 -25.16
N SER A 391 24.19 4.18 -24.33
CA SER A 391 24.53 3.92 -22.93
C SER A 391 25.65 2.90 -22.77
N GLY A 392 26.15 2.30 -23.85
CA GLY A 392 27.19 1.25 -23.78
C GLY A 392 26.69 0.00 -23.06
N TRP A 393 25.38 -0.25 -23.04
CA TRP A 393 24.80 -1.24 -22.16
C TRP A 393 25.11 -2.65 -22.66
N HIS A 394 25.86 -3.38 -21.85
CA HIS A 394 26.14 -4.80 -22.03
C HIS A 394 25.17 -5.58 -21.13
N TYR A 395 24.34 -6.49 -21.67
CA TYR A 395 23.77 -7.55 -20.81
C TYR A 395 24.96 -8.23 -20.11
N ALA A 396 25.07 -8.02 -18.80
CA ALA A 396 26.28 -8.33 -18.07
C ALA A 396 26.70 -9.79 -18.27
N SER A 397 28.02 -10.01 -18.40
CA SER A 397 28.66 -11.34 -18.32
C SER A 397 28.21 -12.16 -17.10
N ASP A 398 27.59 -11.51 -16.11
CA ASP A 398 26.97 -12.07 -14.92
C ASP A 398 25.88 -13.10 -15.26
N LEU A 399 25.04 -12.87 -16.29
CA LEU A 399 24.03 -13.84 -16.73
C LEU A 399 24.63 -15.20 -17.10
N LEU A 400 25.80 -15.19 -17.74
CA LEU A 400 26.48 -16.42 -18.17
C LEU A 400 27.02 -17.25 -17.02
N ARG A 401 27.05 -16.70 -15.79
CA ARG A 401 27.42 -17.41 -14.57
C ARG A 401 26.25 -18.14 -13.92
N ALA A 402 25.02 -17.95 -14.41
CA ALA A 402 23.87 -18.68 -13.92
C ALA A 402 24.17 -20.19 -13.93
N THR A 403 23.99 -20.81 -12.77
CA THR A 403 24.17 -22.25 -12.55
C THR A 403 22.81 -22.94 -12.48
N GLU A 404 22.80 -24.26 -12.30
CA GLU A 404 21.56 -25.00 -12.04
C GLU A 404 20.93 -24.64 -10.68
N ASP A 405 21.73 -24.14 -9.73
CA ASP A 405 21.27 -23.62 -8.43
C ASP A 405 20.70 -22.19 -8.54
N GLY A 406 20.82 -21.58 -9.74
CA GLY A 406 20.36 -20.24 -10.04
C GLY A 406 21.33 -19.13 -9.61
N LEU A 407 21.01 -17.92 -10.05
CA LEU A 407 21.77 -16.70 -9.80
C LEU A 407 20.80 -15.54 -9.69
N PHE A 408 20.80 -14.88 -8.55
CA PHE A 408 20.08 -13.63 -8.36
C PHE A 408 21.00 -12.44 -8.60
N VAL A 409 20.58 -11.50 -9.44
CA VAL A 409 21.30 -10.24 -9.68
C VAL A 409 20.42 -9.07 -9.30
N HIS A 410 20.95 -8.24 -8.39
CA HIS A 410 20.28 -7.05 -7.87
C HIS A 410 20.80 -5.77 -8.52
N ASP A 411 19.95 -4.75 -8.52
CA ASP A 411 20.32 -3.32 -8.56
C ASP A 411 21.18 -2.92 -9.77
N THR A 412 20.87 -3.44 -10.95
CA THR A 412 21.50 -2.92 -12.19
C THR A 412 20.74 -1.67 -12.61
N LEU A 413 21.38 -0.50 -12.54
CA LEU A 413 20.76 0.74 -13.00
C LEU A 413 20.59 0.72 -14.52
N VAL A 414 19.39 1.06 -15.00
CA VAL A 414 19.12 1.31 -16.42
C VAL A 414 18.86 2.79 -16.59
N VAL A 415 19.73 3.46 -17.36
CA VAL A 415 19.60 4.88 -17.69
C VAL A 415 19.07 4.99 -19.12
N PRO A 416 17.91 5.61 -19.37
CA PRO A 416 17.42 5.80 -20.73
C PRO A 416 18.36 6.75 -21.50
N PRO A 417 18.57 6.55 -22.83
CA PRO A 417 19.36 7.46 -23.63
C PRO A 417 18.76 8.87 -23.61
N ARG A 418 19.64 9.89 -23.63
CA ARG A 418 19.25 11.31 -23.54
C ARG A 418 18.44 11.81 -24.73
N ASP A 419 18.48 11.11 -25.86
CA ASP A 419 17.85 11.53 -27.12
C ASP A 419 16.94 10.43 -27.69
N GLU A 420 15.64 10.52 -27.37
CA GLU A 420 14.43 9.92 -27.98
C GLU A 420 14.39 8.43 -28.46
N ILE A 421 13.20 7.84 -28.25
CA ILE A 421 12.63 6.60 -28.85
C ILE A 421 12.95 5.28 -28.14
N ASN A 422 12.50 5.14 -26.88
CA ASN A 422 11.95 3.86 -26.43
C ASN A 422 10.68 4.11 -25.60
N PRO A 423 9.47 3.70 -26.05
CA PRO A 423 8.23 3.95 -25.31
C PRO A 423 8.13 3.20 -23.97
N PHE A 424 9.11 2.37 -23.62
CA PHE A 424 9.14 1.62 -22.35
C PHE A 424 10.01 2.25 -21.25
N PHE A 425 10.95 3.17 -21.57
CA PHE A 425 11.88 3.73 -20.58
C PHE A 425 11.90 5.25 -20.65
N SER A 426 11.14 5.92 -19.78
CA SER A 426 11.06 7.39 -19.71
C SER A 426 11.80 8.00 -18.51
N ARG A 427 12.46 7.17 -17.69
CA ARG A 427 13.17 7.54 -16.45
C ARG A 427 14.25 6.50 -16.12
N GLU A 428 15.20 6.84 -15.24
CA GLU A 428 16.08 5.85 -14.61
C GLU A 428 15.23 4.80 -13.87
N GLU A 429 15.61 3.52 -13.94
CA GLU A 429 14.94 2.41 -13.25
C GLU A 429 15.97 1.35 -12.80
N LEU A 430 15.71 0.68 -11.67
CA LEU A 430 16.54 -0.43 -11.21
C LEU A 430 16.04 -1.73 -11.83
N LYS A 431 16.93 -2.49 -12.46
CA LYS A 431 16.65 -3.80 -13.01
C LYS A 431 17.17 -4.87 -12.07
N HIS A 432 16.30 -5.82 -11.76
CA HIS A 432 16.62 -6.99 -10.96
C HIS A 432 16.24 -8.24 -11.77
N TYR A 433 16.98 -9.32 -11.64
CA TYR A 433 16.66 -10.56 -12.32
C TYR A 433 17.18 -11.80 -11.60
N TYR A 434 16.48 -12.91 -11.79
CA TYR A 434 16.93 -14.24 -11.43
C TYR A 434 17.16 -15.05 -12.70
N ALA A 435 18.28 -15.75 -12.76
CA ALA A 435 18.70 -16.53 -13.91
C ALA A 435 19.08 -17.95 -13.47
N LYS A 436 18.57 -18.98 -14.15
CA LYS A 436 18.87 -20.37 -13.85
C LYS A 436 19.24 -21.13 -15.12
N ARG A 437 20.31 -21.91 -15.04
CA ARG A 437 20.74 -22.77 -16.16
C ARG A 437 19.95 -24.06 -16.14
N HIS A 438 19.43 -24.46 -17.30
CA HIS A 438 18.74 -25.74 -17.49
C HIS A 438 18.89 -26.20 -18.95
N ASP A 439 19.27 -27.46 -19.15
CA ASP A 439 19.49 -28.09 -20.46
C ASP A 439 20.38 -27.25 -21.42
N GLY A 440 21.47 -26.71 -20.86
CA GLY A 440 22.42 -25.88 -21.62
C GLY A 440 21.93 -24.46 -21.95
N LEU A 441 20.69 -24.10 -21.63
CA LEU A 441 20.11 -22.76 -21.76
C LEU A 441 20.10 -22.03 -20.41
N ILE A 442 19.92 -20.72 -20.44
CA ILE A 442 19.71 -19.90 -19.25
C ILE A 442 18.32 -19.26 -19.36
N PHE A 443 17.47 -19.57 -18.38
CA PHE A 443 16.14 -19.01 -18.21
C PHE A 443 16.22 -17.84 -17.25
N VAL A 444 15.62 -16.72 -17.64
CA VAL A 444 15.69 -15.49 -16.86
C VAL A 444 14.30 -14.93 -16.68
N SER A 445 13.99 -14.51 -15.46
CA SER A 445 12.90 -13.62 -15.15
C SER A 445 13.49 -12.38 -14.49
N GLY A 446 12.89 -11.21 -14.68
CA GLY A 446 13.31 -10.02 -13.98
C GLY A 446 12.20 -8.99 -13.84
N TRP A 447 12.49 -7.94 -13.08
CA TRP A 447 11.57 -6.82 -12.90
C TRP A 447 12.29 -5.47 -12.87
N TYR A 448 11.51 -4.43 -13.18
CA TYR A 448 11.90 -3.03 -13.02
C TYR A 448 11.34 -2.48 -11.71
N GLY A 449 12.24 -1.97 -10.87
CA GLY A 449 11.95 -1.23 -9.66
C GLY A 449 12.03 0.27 -9.91
N ASP A 450 11.26 1.04 -9.13
CA ASP A 450 11.41 2.49 -9.08
C ASP A 450 12.81 2.86 -8.59
N VAL A 451 13.31 4.03 -9.00
CA VAL A 451 14.55 4.58 -8.43
C VAL A 451 14.27 4.98 -6.99
N PRO A 452 14.97 4.38 -6.02
CA PRO A 452 14.79 4.72 -4.61
C PRO A 452 15.07 6.20 -4.37
N THR A 453 14.23 6.83 -3.55
CA THR A 453 14.53 8.16 -3.01
C THR A 453 15.46 8.03 -1.81
N ALA A 454 16.07 9.13 -1.38
CA ALA A 454 16.90 9.15 -0.16
C ALA A 454 16.11 8.76 1.12
N GLU A 455 14.78 8.77 1.10
CA GLU A 455 13.94 8.32 2.21
C GLU A 455 13.93 6.78 2.34
N ASP A 456 14.24 6.04 1.26
CA ASP A 456 14.42 4.60 1.25
C ASP A 456 15.92 4.26 1.34
N GLU A 457 16.51 4.55 2.51
CA GLU A 457 17.96 4.47 2.76
C GLU A 457 18.62 3.16 2.29
N PRO A 458 18.07 1.96 2.56
CA PRO A 458 18.69 0.71 2.11
C PRO A 458 18.78 0.59 0.58
N ASN A 459 17.70 0.95 -0.13
CA ASN A 459 17.68 0.83 -1.59
C ASN A 459 18.42 2.00 -2.25
N TYR A 460 18.37 3.20 -1.67
CA TYR A 460 19.15 4.35 -2.14
C TYR A 460 20.66 4.10 -1.99
N THR A 461 21.08 3.52 -0.87
CA THR A 461 22.46 3.09 -0.67
C THR A 461 22.93 2.11 -1.74
N ARG A 462 22.10 1.11 -2.06
CA ARG A 462 22.38 0.17 -3.16
C ARG A 462 22.45 0.85 -4.52
N LEU A 463 21.57 1.81 -4.78
CA LEU A 463 21.59 2.63 -6.00
C LEU A 463 22.90 3.41 -6.15
N LEU A 464 23.41 4.03 -5.07
CA LEU A 464 24.69 4.76 -5.13
C LEU A 464 25.85 3.84 -5.47
N VAL A 465 25.90 2.65 -4.88
CA VAL A 465 26.90 1.62 -5.22
C VAL A 465 26.72 1.12 -6.66
N ALA A 466 25.49 0.90 -7.10
CA ALA A 466 25.18 0.47 -8.46
C ALA A 466 25.68 1.49 -9.50
N ARG A 467 25.47 2.79 -9.28
CA ARG A 467 25.99 3.87 -10.15
C ARG A 467 27.51 3.81 -10.27
N ALA A 468 28.21 3.60 -9.15
CA ALA A 468 29.66 3.47 -9.15
C ALA A 468 30.15 2.21 -9.88
N LEU A 469 29.41 1.11 -9.76
CA LEU A 469 29.72 -0.13 -10.48
C LEU A 469 29.46 0.00 -11.99
N THR A 470 28.39 0.67 -12.40
CA THR A 470 28.13 0.98 -13.82
C THR A 470 29.26 1.83 -14.40
N MET A 471 29.66 2.90 -13.70
CA MET A 471 30.79 3.73 -14.12
C MET A 471 32.10 2.94 -14.21
N LEU A 472 32.34 2.01 -13.27
CA LEU A 472 33.50 1.11 -13.33
C LEU A 472 33.48 0.23 -14.58
N GLU A 473 32.32 -0.29 -14.95
CA GLU A 473 32.15 -1.20 -16.08
C GLU A 473 32.26 -0.46 -17.43
N ASP A 474 31.71 0.75 -17.52
CA ASP A 474 31.65 1.54 -18.76
C ASP A 474 32.95 2.32 -19.02
N GLU A 475 33.54 2.90 -17.98
CA GLU A 475 34.64 3.88 -18.09
C GLU A 475 35.94 3.42 -17.41
N GLY A 476 35.88 2.40 -16.56
CA GLY A 476 37.02 1.86 -15.82
C GLY A 476 37.30 2.57 -14.49
N ILE A 477 38.23 2.00 -13.72
CA ILE A 477 38.48 2.43 -12.32
C ILE A 477 38.98 3.87 -12.20
N GLU A 478 39.80 4.35 -13.14
CA GLU A 478 40.32 5.72 -13.09
C GLU A 478 39.17 6.75 -13.12
N ALA A 479 38.14 6.52 -13.93
CA ALA A 479 36.97 7.40 -14.02
C ALA A 479 36.19 7.41 -12.69
N VAL A 480 36.00 6.24 -12.07
CA VAL A 480 35.38 6.11 -10.74
C VAL A 480 36.17 6.88 -9.69
N LEU A 481 37.49 6.72 -9.65
CA LEU A 481 38.34 7.40 -8.67
C LEU A 481 38.37 8.92 -8.90
N ASP A 482 38.40 9.38 -10.15
CA ASP A 482 38.36 10.80 -10.49
C ASP A 482 37.05 11.46 -10.01
N TYR A 483 35.90 10.81 -10.25
CA TYR A 483 34.60 11.36 -9.87
C TYR A 483 34.33 11.24 -8.36
N TYR A 484 34.53 10.07 -7.75
CA TYR A 484 34.21 9.87 -6.32
C TYR A 484 35.23 10.46 -5.34
N ASN A 485 36.21 11.20 -5.84
CA ASN A 485 37.06 12.10 -5.06
C ASN A 485 36.66 13.57 -5.16
N THR A 486 35.59 13.93 -5.91
CA THR A 486 35.09 15.30 -5.96
C THR A 486 33.97 15.55 -4.95
N PRO A 487 33.84 16.76 -4.38
CA PRO A 487 32.77 17.09 -3.45
C PRO A 487 31.37 16.90 -4.04
N GLU A 488 31.20 17.08 -5.37
CA GLU A 488 29.92 16.97 -6.06
C GLU A 488 29.39 15.53 -6.14
N SER A 489 30.23 14.53 -5.85
CA SER A 489 29.85 13.12 -5.81
C SER A 489 29.26 12.67 -4.45
N ALA A 490 29.21 13.57 -3.47
CA ALA A 490 28.61 13.36 -2.16
C ALA A 490 27.39 14.27 -1.94
N ASP A 491 26.41 13.76 -1.21
CA ASP A 491 25.23 14.50 -0.74
C ASP A 491 25.16 14.38 0.79
N GLY A 492 25.87 15.31 1.46
CA GLY A 492 26.06 15.27 2.92
C GLY A 492 26.68 13.96 3.38
N GLU A 493 26.01 13.27 4.30
CA GLU A 493 26.36 11.95 4.82
C GLU A 493 26.22 10.79 3.84
N ARG A 494 25.58 11.00 2.68
CA ARG A 494 25.40 9.97 1.65
C ARG A 494 26.50 10.11 0.59
N TYR A 495 27.41 9.14 0.56
CA TYR A 495 28.55 9.15 -0.36
C TYR A 495 28.97 7.73 -0.74
N VAL A 496 29.58 7.61 -1.92
CA VAL A 496 30.33 6.40 -2.30
C VAL A 496 31.77 6.53 -1.81
N PHE A 497 32.31 5.44 -1.30
CA PHE A 497 33.73 5.29 -1.03
C PHE A 497 34.27 4.08 -1.81
N VAL A 498 35.55 4.16 -2.17
CA VAL A 498 36.26 3.06 -2.83
C VAL A 498 37.48 2.71 -2.01
N LEU A 499 37.62 1.43 -1.71
CA LEU A 499 38.79 0.86 -1.06
C LEU A 499 39.52 -0.07 -2.02
N GLU A 500 40.82 -0.18 -1.88
CA GLU A 500 41.66 -1.12 -2.62
C GLU A 500 42.27 -2.11 -1.62
N ASP A 501 41.92 -3.38 -1.77
CA ASP A 501 42.37 -4.51 -0.97
C ASP A 501 43.70 -5.02 -1.52
N ARG A 502 44.80 -4.62 -0.88
CA ARG A 502 46.15 -5.04 -1.22
C ARG A 502 46.66 -6.07 -0.22
N GLU A 503 47.75 -6.74 -0.59
CA GLU A 503 48.42 -7.75 0.25
C GLU A 503 48.82 -7.19 1.62
N ASP A 504 49.22 -5.91 1.68
CA ASP A 504 49.70 -5.22 2.88
C ASP A 504 48.62 -4.40 3.61
N GLY A 505 47.41 -4.26 3.08
CA GLY A 505 46.36 -3.48 3.74
C GLY A 505 45.19 -3.08 2.84
N ILE A 506 44.14 -2.54 3.46
CA ILE A 506 42.99 -1.95 2.75
C ILE A 506 43.18 -0.44 2.67
N TYR A 507 43.49 0.07 1.48
CA TYR A 507 43.69 1.49 1.21
C TYR A 507 42.37 2.17 0.91
N THR A 508 42.15 3.38 1.42
CA THR A 508 41.05 4.22 0.91
C THR A 508 41.54 4.94 -0.34
N VAL A 509 40.91 4.71 -1.49
CA VAL A 509 41.31 5.29 -2.78
C VAL A 509 40.31 6.31 -3.32
N ALA A 510 39.06 6.28 -2.85
CA ALA A 510 38.12 7.39 -3.04
C ALA A 510 37.23 7.60 -1.81
N HIS A 511 37.03 8.87 -1.41
CA HIS A 511 36.13 9.23 -0.31
C HIS A 511 35.75 10.72 -0.33
N ALA A 512 34.73 11.10 -1.10
CA ALA A 512 34.31 12.49 -1.25
C ALA A 512 33.92 13.21 0.06
N ALA A 513 33.19 12.55 0.97
CA ALA A 513 32.72 13.19 2.20
C ALA A 513 33.82 13.39 3.27
N ILE A 514 34.90 12.59 3.22
CA ILE A 514 36.00 12.64 4.19
C ILE A 514 37.33 12.48 3.42
N PRO A 515 37.74 13.48 2.63
CA PRO A 515 38.88 13.36 1.71
C PRO A 515 40.21 13.07 2.40
N VAL A 516 40.34 13.42 3.68
CA VAL A 516 41.55 13.15 4.49
C VAL A 516 41.83 11.64 4.64
N LEU A 517 40.83 10.78 4.39
CA LEU A 517 41.03 9.33 4.42
C LEU A 517 41.70 8.78 3.17
N VAL A 518 41.69 9.51 2.05
CA VAL A 518 42.27 9.06 0.78
C VAL A 518 43.79 8.86 0.92
N GLY A 519 44.30 7.73 0.43
CA GLY A 519 45.68 7.31 0.55
C GLY A 519 46.06 6.67 1.89
N THR A 520 45.13 6.58 2.85
CA THR A 520 45.40 5.99 4.16
C THR A 520 45.07 4.50 4.21
N THR A 521 45.91 3.76 4.93
CA THR A 521 45.57 2.48 5.57
C THR A 521 45.22 2.77 7.02
N ARG A 522 44.05 2.36 7.48
CA ARG A 522 43.61 2.52 8.87
C ARG A 522 43.11 1.21 9.42
N ASP A 523 43.25 1.03 10.73
CA ASP A 523 42.57 -0.06 11.42
C ASP A 523 41.06 0.19 11.30
N ARG A 524 40.34 -0.83 10.83
CA ARG A 524 38.90 -0.77 10.56
C ARG A 524 38.15 -1.50 11.66
N ILE A 525 38.44 -1.06 12.88
CA ILE A 525 37.79 -1.52 14.11
C ILE A 525 36.99 -0.35 14.64
N ASP A 526 35.69 -0.54 14.84
CA ASP A 526 34.81 0.52 15.33
C ASP A 526 34.93 0.75 16.85
N ALA A 527 34.22 1.75 17.38
CA ALA A 527 34.25 2.09 18.80
C ALA A 527 33.76 0.97 19.75
N ARG A 528 33.09 -0.06 19.22
CA ARG A 528 32.62 -1.24 19.95
C ARG A 528 33.61 -2.41 19.87
N GLY A 529 34.68 -2.25 19.10
CA GLY A 529 35.67 -3.31 18.85
C GLY A 529 35.30 -4.25 17.70
N PHE A 530 34.33 -3.90 16.84
CA PHE A 530 33.97 -4.70 15.67
C PHE A 530 34.91 -4.43 14.49
N ASP A 531 35.60 -5.47 13.99
CA ASP A 531 36.47 -5.40 12.81
C ASP A 531 35.66 -5.43 11.51
N TYR A 532 35.09 -4.28 11.15
CA TYR A 532 34.39 -4.11 9.87
C TYR A 532 35.33 -4.20 8.66
N GLY A 533 36.66 -4.10 8.86
CA GLY A 533 37.66 -4.34 7.82
C GLY A 533 37.69 -5.79 7.36
N ALA A 534 37.70 -6.73 8.31
CA ALA A 534 37.59 -8.16 8.01
C ALA A 534 36.27 -8.47 7.27
N ALA A 535 35.16 -7.89 7.74
CA ALA A 535 33.86 -8.03 7.08
C ALA A 535 33.89 -7.49 5.63
N PHE A 536 34.54 -6.35 5.39
CA PHE A 536 34.72 -5.80 4.05
C PHE A 536 35.59 -6.69 3.15
N ARG A 537 36.68 -7.29 3.64
CA ARG A 537 37.50 -8.20 2.82
C ARG A 537 36.75 -9.47 2.41
N ALA A 538 35.88 -9.96 3.30
CA ALA A 538 35.02 -11.11 3.05
C ALA A 538 33.90 -10.83 2.03
N THR A 539 33.65 -9.56 1.67
CA THR A 539 32.66 -9.18 0.66
C THR A 539 33.03 -9.75 -0.71
N THR A 540 32.05 -10.33 -1.39
CA THR A 540 32.21 -10.90 -2.72
C THR A 540 31.57 -10.00 -3.79
N ARG A 541 31.51 -10.48 -5.05
CA ARG A 541 30.82 -9.77 -6.13
C ARG A 541 29.31 -9.62 -5.93
N SER A 542 28.69 -10.47 -5.08
CA SER A 542 27.26 -10.39 -4.73
C SER A 542 26.94 -9.24 -3.77
N GLY A 543 27.96 -8.64 -3.18
CA GLY A 543 27.82 -7.62 -2.16
C GLY A 543 27.45 -8.17 -0.78
N ARG A 544 27.54 -7.30 0.22
CA ARG A 544 27.27 -7.59 1.62
C ARG A 544 26.83 -6.32 2.36
N TRP A 545 25.85 -6.46 3.25
CA TRP A 545 25.53 -5.45 4.25
C TRP A 545 26.46 -5.59 5.45
N VAL A 546 27.04 -4.47 5.88
CA VAL A 546 27.92 -4.40 7.05
C VAL A 546 27.51 -3.19 7.89
N GLN A 547 27.19 -3.43 9.16
CA GLN A 547 26.85 -2.40 10.13
C GLN A 547 28.02 -2.17 11.07
N TYR A 548 28.41 -0.92 11.25
CA TYR A 548 29.55 -0.56 12.11
C TYR A 548 29.42 0.88 12.59
N VAL A 549 30.04 1.20 13.71
CA VAL A 549 30.08 2.58 14.21
C VAL A 549 31.13 3.38 13.45
N PHE A 550 30.74 4.55 12.96
CA PHE A 550 31.64 5.42 12.19
C PHE A 550 31.29 6.89 12.39
N PRO A 551 32.27 7.81 12.31
CA PRO A 551 32.00 9.23 12.30
C PRO A 551 31.07 9.62 11.15
N ASN A 552 29.94 10.22 11.48
CA ASN A 552 29.06 10.85 10.50
C ASN A 552 29.74 12.14 10.00
N PRO A 553 29.95 12.33 8.68
CA PRO A 553 30.63 13.51 8.16
C PRO A 553 29.84 14.82 8.37
N ASP A 554 28.51 14.75 8.55
CA ASP A 554 27.67 15.92 8.77
C ASP A 554 27.61 16.32 10.25
N THR A 555 27.44 15.36 11.16
CA THR A 555 27.32 15.63 12.61
C THR A 555 28.67 15.61 13.34
N GLY A 556 29.66 14.88 12.80
CA GLY A 556 30.92 14.55 13.45
C GLY A 556 30.80 13.53 14.59
N GLY A 557 29.60 13.03 14.88
CA GLY A 557 29.33 12.05 15.94
C GLY A 557 29.64 10.62 15.52
N GLU A 558 29.96 9.76 16.50
CA GLU A 558 30.02 8.31 16.30
C GLU A 558 28.59 7.77 16.22
N GLU A 559 28.20 7.32 15.04
CA GLU A 559 26.85 6.86 14.73
C GLU A 559 26.88 5.47 14.09
N LEU A 560 25.75 4.76 14.12
CA LEU A 560 25.66 3.45 13.50
C LEU A 560 25.54 3.63 11.99
N LYS A 561 26.53 3.15 11.23
CA LYS A 561 26.53 3.20 9.78
C LYS A 561 26.13 1.87 9.18
N HIS A 562 25.17 1.89 8.26
CA HIS A 562 24.69 0.72 7.54
C HIS A 562 25.22 0.79 6.11
N THR A 563 26.16 -0.08 5.77
CA THR A 563 26.89 0.02 4.50
C THR A 563 26.66 -1.19 3.62
N TRP A 564 26.29 -0.95 2.36
CA TRP A 564 26.35 -1.95 1.30
C TRP A 564 27.72 -1.86 0.63
N VAL A 565 28.45 -2.97 0.58
CA VAL A 565 29.76 -3.04 -0.09
C VAL A 565 29.69 -4.12 -1.15
N VAL A 566 30.30 -3.86 -2.31
CA VAL A 566 30.47 -4.82 -3.41
C VAL A 566 31.93 -4.91 -3.82
N ARG A 567 32.42 -6.13 -4.06
CA ARG A 567 33.80 -6.35 -4.55
C ARG A 567 33.85 -6.46 -6.08
N ARG A 568 34.83 -5.82 -6.71
CA ARG A 568 35.20 -5.94 -8.13
C ARG A 568 36.73 -5.97 -8.24
N GLY A 569 37.28 -7.17 -8.48
CA GLY A 569 38.74 -7.38 -8.42
C GLY A 569 39.27 -7.05 -7.02
N ASP A 570 40.25 -6.15 -6.98
CA ASP A 570 40.86 -5.67 -5.73
C ASP A 570 40.11 -4.48 -5.12
N TYR A 571 39.05 -3.98 -5.78
CA TYR A 571 38.30 -2.82 -5.29
C TYR A 571 37.04 -3.24 -4.52
N LEU A 572 36.83 -2.59 -3.38
CA LEU A 572 35.61 -2.65 -2.56
C LEU A 572 34.91 -1.29 -2.69
N ILE A 573 33.75 -1.28 -3.34
CA ILE A 573 32.96 -0.07 -3.59
C ILE A 573 31.76 -0.12 -2.66
N GLY A 574 31.56 0.92 -1.86
CA GLY A 574 30.49 0.94 -0.87
C GLY A 574 29.88 2.30 -0.65
N SER A 575 28.65 2.29 -0.12
CA SER A 575 27.92 3.46 0.35
C SER A 575 27.07 3.05 1.54
N GLY A 576 26.55 4.01 2.29
CA GLY A 576 25.72 3.72 3.45
C GLY A 576 25.06 4.96 4.04
N TRP A 577 24.13 4.72 4.96
CA TRP A 577 23.45 5.74 5.75
C TRP A 577 23.79 5.61 7.23
N TYR A 578 23.42 6.63 7.99
CA TYR A 578 23.69 6.72 9.42
C TYR A 578 22.38 6.74 10.22
N GLU A 579 22.44 6.13 11.40
CA GLU A 579 21.39 6.20 12.42
C GLU A 579 22.03 6.50 13.79
N PRO A 580 21.31 7.21 14.68
CA PRO A 580 21.76 7.38 16.05
C PRO A 580 22.07 6.02 16.68
N LEU A 581 23.26 5.88 17.28
CA LEU A 581 23.64 4.64 17.95
C LEU A 581 22.64 4.34 19.09
N PRO A 582 21.90 3.21 19.05
CA PRO A 582 20.98 2.87 20.12
C PRO A 582 21.73 2.74 21.45
N THR A 583 21.10 3.23 22.52
CA THR A 583 21.64 3.14 23.89
C THR A 583 20.69 2.34 24.75
N GLN A 584 21.09 1.97 25.97
CA GLN A 584 20.20 1.27 26.91
C GLN A 584 18.89 2.02 27.23
N ALA A 585 18.80 3.32 26.93
CA ALA A 585 17.55 4.09 27.03
C ALA A 585 16.52 3.76 25.91
N ASP A 586 16.98 3.17 24.80
CA ASP A 586 16.18 2.54 23.77
C ASP A 586 16.40 1.01 23.83
N PRO A 587 15.66 0.31 24.71
CA PRO A 587 15.91 -1.09 24.97
C PRO A 587 15.69 -1.99 23.74
N GLU A 588 14.74 -1.63 22.86
CA GLU A 588 14.48 -2.36 21.62
C GLU A 588 15.64 -2.23 20.63
N GLY A 589 16.03 -0.99 20.32
CA GLY A 589 17.13 -0.72 19.38
C GLY A 589 18.45 -1.30 19.89
N TYR A 590 18.74 -1.13 21.18
CA TYR A 590 19.95 -1.67 21.80
C TYR A 590 19.99 -3.20 21.76
N THR A 591 18.85 -3.87 21.96
CA THR A 591 18.75 -5.33 21.84
C THR A 591 19.04 -5.80 20.42
N ARG A 592 18.43 -5.18 19.41
CA ARG A 592 18.68 -5.54 18.00
C ARG A 592 20.13 -5.30 17.62
N LEU A 593 20.74 -4.23 18.11
CA LEU A 593 22.16 -3.93 17.92
C LEU A 593 23.07 -5.06 18.43
N LEU A 594 22.85 -5.53 19.66
CA LEU A 594 23.66 -6.62 20.23
C LEU A 594 23.51 -7.93 19.47
N VAL A 595 22.31 -8.24 18.97
CA VAL A 595 22.08 -9.42 18.14
C VAL A 595 22.74 -9.28 16.78
N ALA A 596 22.67 -8.10 16.17
CA ALA A 596 23.36 -7.81 14.90
C ALA A 596 24.88 -7.92 15.05
N ASP A 597 25.46 -7.42 16.14
CA ASP A 597 26.89 -7.54 16.42
C ASP A 597 27.32 -8.99 16.64
N ALA A 598 26.49 -9.78 17.32
CA ALA A 598 26.74 -11.21 17.51
C ALA A 598 26.75 -11.96 16.17
N LEU A 599 25.80 -11.66 15.30
CA LEU A 599 25.76 -12.22 13.94
C LEU A 599 26.99 -11.80 13.13
N ALA A 600 27.34 -10.52 13.15
CA ALA A 600 28.47 -10.01 12.38
C ALA A 600 29.79 -10.67 12.83
N PHE A 601 29.97 -10.86 14.14
CA PHE A 601 31.11 -11.56 14.72
C PHE A 601 31.11 -13.06 14.34
N TYR A 602 29.95 -13.71 14.36
CA TYR A 602 29.80 -15.09 13.87
C TYR A 602 30.19 -15.24 12.40
N GLU A 603 29.78 -14.30 11.55
CA GLU A 603 30.10 -14.35 10.13
C GLU A 603 31.56 -14.01 9.82
N SER A 604 32.28 -13.31 10.71
CA SER A 604 33.70 -12.98 10.52
C SER A 604 34.64 -14.00 11.15
N GLU A 605 34.37 -14.42 12.39
CA GLU A 605 35.26 -15.27 13.18
C GLU A 605 34.80 -16.74 13.26
N GLY A 606 33.55 -17.02 12.88
CA GLY A 606 32.95 -18.35 12.95
C GLY A 606 32.35 -18.71 14.32
N LEU A 607 31.74 -19.90 14.37
CA LEU A 607 30.97 -20.37 15.53
C LEU A 607 31.82 -20.50 16.80
N GLU A 608 33.01 -21.10 16.71
CA GLU A 608 33.85 -21.39 17.88
C GLU A 608 34.23 -20.11 18.63
N ALA A 609 34.77 -19.11 17.92
CA ALA A 609 35.10 -17.81 18.50
C ALA A 609 33.87 -17.09 19.06
N THR A 610 32.71 -17.23 18.40
CA THR A 610 31.44 -16.66 18.85
C THR A 610 30.99 -17.26 20.18
N LEU A 611 31.06 -18.58 20.31
CA LEU A 611 30.75 -19.27 21.55
C LEU A 611 31.74 -18.87 22.65
N ASP A 612 33.04 -18.79 22.36
CA ASP A 612 34.03 -18.32 23.33
C ASP A 612 33.71 -16.92 23.85
N ARG A 613 33.31 -16.01 22.96
CA ARG A 613 32.93 -14.63 23.32
C ARG A 613 31.67 -14.60 24.19
N PHE A 614 30.58 -15.21 23.76
CA PHE A 614 29.27 -15.08 24.42
C PHE A 614 29.05 -16.08 25.58
N ASN A 615 30.00 -16.99 25.79
CA ASN A 615 30.10 -17.79 27.02
C ASN A 615 30.86 -17.08 28.14
N ALA A 616 31.57 -15.98 27.85
CA ALA A 616 32.34 -15.23 28.82
C ALA A 616 31.41 -14.30 29.63
N PRO A 617 31.52 -14.24 30.98
CA PRO A 617 30.71 -13.33 31.80
C PRO A 617 30.82 -11.86 31.39
N GLU A 618 31.95 -11.46 30.81
CA GLU A 618 32.21 -10.11 30.31
C GLU A 618 31.34 -9.72 29.10
N SER A 619 30.66 -10.69 28.47
CA SER A 619 29.75 -10.43 27.35
C SER A 619 28.36 -9.91 27.77
N VAL A 620 28.11 -9.80 29.08
CA VAL A 620 26.85 -9.30 29.65
C VAL A 620 26.96 -7.80 29.87
N ASP A 621 26.00 -7.03 29.34
CA ASP A 621 25.86 -5.59 29.62
C ASP A 621 24.53 -5.31 30.34
N GLY A 622 24.60 -5.14 31.65
CA GLY A 622 23.41 -5.00 32.48
C GLY A 622 22.46 -6.20 32.27
N PRO A 623 21.17 -5.96 31.91
CA PRO A 623 20.23 -7.05 31.69
C PRO A 623 20.38 -7.74 30.32
N TRP A 624 21.18 -7.18 29.42
CA TRP A 624 21.37 -7.70 28.07
C TRP A 624 22.49 -8.72 28.00
N TYR A 625 22.21 -9.82 27.34
CA TYR A 625 23.17 -10.88 27.04
C TYR A 625 22.74 -11.60 25.78
N VAL A 626 23.71 -12.02 24.98
CA VAL A 626 23.47 -12.83 23.79
C VAL A 626 23.45 -14.30 24.18
N PHE A 627 22.49 -15.05 23.64
CA PHE A 627 22.51 -16.50 23.61
C PHE A 627 22.57 -17.02 22.17
N VAL A 628 23.15 -18.20 22.02
CA VAL A 628 23.26 -18.92 20.75
C VAL A 628 22.61 -20.30 20.90
N GLY A 629 21.64 -20.60 20.05
CA GLY A 629 21.01 -21.91 19.93
C GLY A 629 21.48 -22.65 18.67
N ASP A 630 21.57 -23.97 18.74
CA ASP A 630 21.81 -24.81 17.58
C ASP A 630 20.52 -24.97 16.72
N PRO A 631 20.59 -25.66 15.57
CA PRO A 631 19.42 -25.87 14.71
C PRO A 631 18.22 -26.54 15.38
N ASP A 632 18.45 -27.41 16.36
CA ASP A 632 17.44 -28.15 17.12
C ASP A 632 16.94 -27.35 18.35
N GLY A 633 17.42 -26.13 18.55
CA GLY A 633 17.06 -25.25 19.66
C GLY A 633 17.76 -25.61 20.97
N ILE A 634 18.88 -26.32 20.93
CA ILE A 634 19.75 -26.52 22.10
C ILE A 634 20.58 -25.26 22.33
N LEU A 635 20.58 -24.72 23.54
CA LEU A 635 21.39 -23.56 23.89
C LEU A 635 22.87 -23.97 23.98
N ILE A 636 23.67 -23.55 22.99
CA ILE A 636 25.10 -23.86 22.87
C ILE A 636 25.99 -22.69 23.28
N GLY A 637 25.47 -21.46 23.28
CA GLY A 637 26.14 -20.26 23.75
C GLY A 637 25.26 -19.50 24.76
N HIS A 638 25.77 -19.28 25.96
CA HIS A 638 25.09 -18.49 26.99
C HIS A 638 26.09 -18.15 28.12
N TYR A 639 26.08 -16.93 28.67
CA TYR A 639 27.02 -16.57 29.74
C TYR A 639 26.86 -17.47 30.99
N ASP A 640 25.62 -17.80 31.37
CA ASP A 640 25.30 -18.77 32.43
C ASP A 640 25.52 -20.23 31.93
N PRO A 641 26.48 -20.98 32.50
CA PRO A 641 26.75 -22.36 32.11
C PRO A 641 25.63 -23.34 32.47
N GLU A 642 24.74 -23.04 33.43
CA GLU A 642 23.63 -23.94 33.80
C GLU A 642 22.52 -24.00 32.75
N VAL A 643 22.49 -23.02 31.85
CA VAL A 643 21.52 -22.91 30.76
C VAL A 643 22.01 -23.64 29.50
N ARG A 644 23.32 -23.87 29.37
CA ARG A 644 23.92 -24.56 28.21
C ARG A 644 23.48 -26.02 28.15
N ASP A 645 23.46 -26.57 26.94
CA ASP A 645 23.00 -27.94 26.61
C ASP A 645 21.53 -28.21 26.96
N ARG A 646 20.76 -27.18 27.34
CA ARG A 646 19.32 -27.29 27.57
C ARG A 646 18.56 -26.94 26.30
N SER A 647 17.50 -27.68 26.03
CA SER A 647 16.63 -27.44 24.87
C SER A 647 15.59 -26.34 25.15
N LEU A 648 15.51 -25.35 24.28
CA LEU A 648 14.41 -24.37 24.25
C LEU A 648 13.04 -25.04 24.10
N LEU A 649 12.96 -26.24 23.54
CA LEU A 649 11.70 -27.02 23.45
C LEU A 649 11.40 -27.82 24.75
N GLY A 650 12.21 -27.64 25.78
CA GLY A 650 12.01 -28.21 27.11
C GLY A 650 11.81 -27.14 28.19
N SER A 651 12.02 -27.53 29.44
CA SER A 651 11.74 -26.69 30.62
C SER A 651 12.39 -25.30 30.66
N VAL A 652 13.48 -25.05 29.90
CA VAL A 652 14.12 -23.72 29.87
C VAL A 652 13.38 -22.74 28.96
N GLY A 653 12.60 -23.24 27.98
CA GLY A 653 11.77 -22.45 27.08
C GLY A 653 10.30 -22.40 27.50
N THR A 654 10.01 -22.64 28.78
CA THR A 654 8.66 -22.52 29.35
C THR A 654 8.70 -21.55 30.52
N ASP A 655 7.85 -20.53 30.50
CA ASP A 655 7.79 -19.56 31.58
C ASP A 655 6.97 -20.07 32.79
N ILE A 656 6.95 -19.28 33.87
CA ILE A 656 6.23 -19.65 35.12
C ILE A 656 4.71 -19.79 34.94
N ASN A 657 4.14 -19.20 33.89
CA ASN A 657 2.72 -19.28 33.56
C ASN A 657 2.40 -20.49 32.67
N GLY A 658 3.41 -21.26 32.26
CA GLY A 658 3.26 -22.39 31.35
C GLY A 658 3.30 -22.01 29.87
N TYR A 659 3.71 -20.79 29.52
CA TYR A 659 3.87 -20.37 28.13
C TYR A 659 5.19 -20.93 27.55
N GLU A 660 5.07 -21.75 26.51
CA GLU A 660 6.18 -22.44 25.82
C GLU A 660 6.89 -21.54 24.78
N PHE A 661 7.40 -20.40 25.24
CA PHE A 661 8.05 -19.39 24.40
C PHE A 661 9.23 -19.91 23.56
N GLY A 662 9.88 -21.00 23.97
CA GLY A 662 10.97 -21.60 23.20
C GLY A 662 10.52 -22.17 21.85
N SER A 663 9.26 -22.61 21.73
CA SER A 663 8.70 -23.05 20.45
C SER A 663 8.57 -21.88 19.46
N ASP A 664 8.13 -20.72 19.95
CA ASP A 664 8.05 -19.49 19.15
C ASP A 664 9.44 -19.01 18.73
N MET A 665 10.44 -19.08 19.61
CA MET A 665 11.84 -18.74 19.27
C MET A 665 12.42 -19.63 18.18
N VAL A 666 12.21 -20.94 18.26
CA VAL A 666 12.73 -21.91 17.27
C VAL A 666 12.06 -21.71 15.92
N ALA A 667 10.79 -21.27 15.89
CA ALA A 667 10.07 -20.97 14.66
C ALA A 667 10.55 -19.68 13.96
N ILE A 668 11.33 -18.82 14.63
CA ILE A 668 11.82 -17.58 14.04
C ILE A 668 12.85 -17.87 12.93
N GLY A 669 12.63 -17.21 11.79
CA GLY A 669 13.46 -17.32 10.59
C GLY A 669 14.55 -16.25 10.48
N GLN A 670 15.06 -16.06 9.26
CA GLN A 670 16.17 -15.15 8.97
C GLN A 670 15.81 -13.66 9.09
N GLN A 671 14.52 -13.33 9.07
CA GLN A 671 14.03 -11.95 9.25
C GLN A 671 14.06 -11.48 10.72
N GLY A 672 14.24 -12.43 11.64
CA GLY A 672 14.15 -12.20 13.07
C GLY A 672 12.71 -12.00 13.58
N GLY A 673 12.56 -11.96 14.90
CA GLY A 673 11.26 -11.81 15.56
C GLY A 673 11.38 -11.56 17.06
N TRP A 674 10.32 -10.98 17.62
CA TRP A 674 10.19 -10.72 19.06
C TRP A 674 9.42 -11.83 19.77
N VAL A 675 9.92 -12.26 20.93
CA VAL A 675 9.23 -13.18 21.84
C VAL A 675 9.28 -12.60 23.25
N SER A 676 8.12 -12.52 23.91
CA SER A 676 7.99 -11.92 25.25
C SER A 676 7.47 -12.92 26.26
N TYR A 677 8.19 -13.14 27.36
CA TYR A 677 7.92 -14.21 28.33
C TYR A 677 8.41 -13.82 29.72
N VAL A 678 7.92 -14.48 30.78
CA VAL A 678 8.41 -14.22 32.14
C VAL A 678 9.69 -15.00 32.40
N PHE A 679 10.77 -14.33 32.77
CA PHE A 679 12.06 -14.95 33.00
C PHE A 679 12.81 -14.31 34.15
N LEU A 680 13.80 -15.03 34.71
CA LEU A 680 14.66 -14.50 35.75
C LEU A 680 15.53 -13.36 35.17
N ASN A 681 15.42 -12.16 35.74
CA ASN A 681 16.32 -11.06 35.42
C ASN A 681 17.64 -11.26 36.16
N PRO A 682 18.78 -11.37 35.46
CA PRO A 682 20.07 -11.61 36.10
C PRO A 682 20.56 -10.44 36.97
N ASN A 683 20.07 -9.22 36.72
CA ASN A 683 20.42 -8.05 37.51
C ASN A 683 19.64 -7.98 38.83
N THR A 684 18.33 -8.24 38.80
CA THR A 684 17.45 -8.06 39.97
C THR A 684 17.26 -9.37 40.75
N GLY A 685 17.45 -10.52 40.10
CA GLY A 685 17.13 -11.83 40.64
C GLY A 685 15.63 -12.09 40.77
N LEU A 686 14.78 -11.26 40.15
CA LEU A 686 13.33 -11.37 40.16
C LEU A 686 12.81 -11.96 38.85
N LEU A 687 11.63 -12.57 38.89
CA LEU A 687 10.89 -12.94 37.69
C LEU A 687 10.25 -11.70 37.10
N GLU A 688 10.63 -11.35 35.88
CA GLU A 688 10.20 -10.15 35.18
C GLU A 688 9.84 -10.50 33.73
N ARG A 689 9.10 -9.63 33.04
CA ARG A 689 8.78 -9.86 31.62
C ARG A 689 10.01 -9.53 30.80
N LYS A 690 10.55 -10.51 30.10
CA LYS A 690 11.65 -10.34 29.17
C LYS A 690 11.13 -10.25 27.75
N HIS A 691 11.63 -9.29 26.99
CA HIS A 691 11.38 -9.13 25.55
C HIS A 691 12.65 -9.49 24.79
N THR A 692 12.61 -10.53 23.97
CA THR A 692 13.79 -11.07 23.29
C THR A 692 13.65 -10.96 21.78
N TRP A 693 14.65 -10.35 21.13
CA TRP A 693 14.81 -10.42 19.68
C TRP A 693 15.62 -11.66 19.36
N VAL A 694 15.12 -12.50 18.45
CA VAL A 694 15.81 -13.69 17.96
C VAL A 694 15.94 -13.59 16.46
N ILE A 695 17.02 -14.13 15.89
CA ILE A 695 17.23 -14.26 14.45
C ILE A 695 17.96 -15.56 14.14
N ARG A 696 17.62 -16.20 13.02
CA ARG A 696 18.28 -17.44 12.57
C ARG A 696 19.31 -17.17 11.47
N ARG A 697 20.52 -17.71 11.60
CA ARG A 697 21.59 -17.67 10.59
C ARG A 697 22.34 -19.00 10.55
N ASP A 698 22.49 -19.59 9.37
CA ASP A 698 23.12 -20.91 9.15
C ASP A 698 22.57 -22.01 10.09
N GLY A 699 21.26 -21.97 10.33
CA GLY A 699 20.60 -22.88 11.27
C GLY A 699 20.72 -22.49 12.74
N HIS A 700 21.68 -21.66 13.15
CA HIS A 700 21.84 -21.22 14.54
C HIS A 700 20.89 -20.06 14.88
N LEU A 701 20.40 -20.04 16.12
CA LEU A 701 19.60 -18.95 16.69
C LEU A 701 20.51 -17.99 17.45
N PHE A 702 20.35 -16.69 17.24
CA PHE A 702 21.01 -15.64 18.01
C PHE A 702 19.96 -14.77 18.65
N GLY A 703 20.04 -14.51 19.96
CA GLY A 703 19.07 -13.65 20.61
C GLY A 703 19.60 -12.92 21.83
N SER A 704 18.97 -11.79 22.13
CA SER A 704 19.20 -10.96 23.31
C SER A 704 17.89 -10.28 23.70
N GLY A 705 17.81 -9.71 24.90
CA GLY A 705 16.58 -9.05 25.34
C GLY A 705 16.75 -8.16 26.55
N TRP A 706 15.74 -7.33 26.81
CA TRP A 706 15.60 -6.53 28.03
C TRP A 706 14.45 -7.03 28.88
N TYR A 707 14.36 -6.49 30.09
CA TYR A 707 13.35 -6.84 31.08
C TYR A 707 12.50 -5.63 31.46
N GLU A 708 11.22 -5.89 31.71
CA GLU A 708 10.23 -4.98 32.23
C GLU A 708 9.61 -5.59 33.50
N THR A 709 9.46 -4.78 34.55
CA THR A 709 8.78 -5.20 35.78
C THR A 709 7.33 -5.56 35.49
N VAL A 710 6.91 -6.73 35.98
CA VAL A 710 5.50 -7.15 35.94
C VAL A 710 4.80 -6.58 37.17
N GLU A 711 3.78 -5.75 36.98
CA GLU A 711 2.89 -5.30 38.08
C GLU A 711 2.00 -6.42 38.62
#